data_AF-A0A934A5A5-F1
#
_entry.id   AF-A0A934A5A5-F1
#
_cell.length_a   1.000
_cell.length_b   1.000
_cell.length_c   1.000
_cell.angle_alpha   90.00
_cell.angle_beta   90.00
_cell.angle_gamma   90.00
#
_symmetry.space_group_name_H-M   'P 1'
#
loop_
_entity.id
_entity.type
_entity.pdbx_description
1 polymer ?
#
loop_
_entity_poly.entity_id
_entity_poly.type
_entity_poly.pdbx_seq_one_letter_code
_entity_poly.pdbx_strand_id
1 'polypeptide(L)'
;MERATRPSVGRRAVLLAVALSGLSGCSRLPRPFTAAQLEEVSARRSPGPVLVHYLSQADADPSVCDPHHAAGHVSRLDPGAAQDLVEALVDGSVAPAVFERCALLLWPEAPEPVEARLLSAIAEATAAQLPGVDADDAVANRVEALHRFLAQRPPSEALDAPAGPDLARLVERIGAAREKRQLGPRARQMGAAIVETVEMDLGLLRGARVDAAALSKLADEPLLSRLAARLPTRALRDEARRRRIRLHLQASAFPDVRARAPQVEAAVMELGRNPVSPQGAALKRAWIEPVALERGVLVRQDLASQQTSLLSHRGDDPGQSVLPTIDLKGLVRLEVADVSLPITLCPPVEDLAVEPCLDARSLQVGNPAATLDEDGVVHFVDGLPLETAVQLARSGAGFALRPTYERQVLASVELPLWFERPQDLVLHGSAGARGPDLQVVVEALPERLIFSTRARGPGRGDPRAHAGRTLLAVVQLRDAGSFHVISRGGQGASGSTGSRGTDGTTGNSGMSASCPFSSGTSGGNGGPGGTGGNGGPGGRGGDGGEVEIELRCEPARCAQLEPLVAAMVLSEGGAGGAGGQGGAGGQGGAGGQGGSGTSCYKEGRSTYLASGSPGMRGANGANGSHGAMGARGNAGKVVVRVRR
;
A
#
# COMPACT_ATOMS: atom_id res chain seq x y z
N MET A 1 -11.54 -70.28 25.07
CA MET A 1 -10.73 -69.62 24.01
C MET A 1 -11.62 -68.56 23.38
N GLU A 2 -11.03 -67.48 22.86
CA GLU A 2 -11.68 -66.23 22.40
C GLU A 2 -12.12 -65.25 23.50
N ARG A 3 -11.17 -64.40 23.92
CA ARG A 3 -11.47 -63.07 24.42
C ARG A 3 -11.20 -62.06 23.32
N ALA A 4 -12.25 -61.36 22.92
CA ALA A 4 -12.24 -60.18 22.08
C ALA A 4 -11.42 -59.05 22.74
N THR A 5 -10.49 -58.49 21.97
CA THR A 5 -9.72 -57.29 22.31
C THR A 5 -10.45 -56.04 21.82
N ARG A 6 -10.61 -55.07 22.73
CA ARG A 6 -11.12 -53.72 22.49
C ARG A 6 -10.14 -52.91 21.61
N PRO A 7 -10.61 -51.99 20.74
CA PRO A 7 -9.73 -51.09 20.02
C PRO A 7 -9.26 -49.93 20.89
N SER A 8 -8.00 -49.53 20.68
CA SER A 8 -7.29 -48.45 21.35
C SER A 8 -7.79 -47.07 20.88
N VAL A 9 -8.07 -46.21 21.86
CA VAL A 9 -8.27 -44.78 21.68
C VAL A 9 -6.91 -44.14 21.47
N GLY A 10 -6.54 -43.87 20.22
CA GLY A 10 -5.25 -43.25 19.93
C GLY A 10 -5.03 -42.99 18.45
N ARG A 11 -5.85 -42.13 17.82
CA ARG A 11 -5.58 -41.57 16.47
C ARG A 11 -6.60 -40.50 16.03
N ARG A 12 -6.89 -39.49 16.88
CA ARG A 12 -7.72 -38.34 16.47
C ARG A 12 -7.11 -36.95 16.69
N ALA A 13 -5.85 -36.86 17.11
CA ALA A 13 -5.23 -35.56 17.44
C ALA A 13 -4.19 -35.04 16.42
N VAL A 14 -3.92 -35.74 15.31
CA VAL A 14 -2.83 -35.32 14.37
C VAL A 14 -3.35 -34.87 12.99
N LEU A 15 -4.61 -35.10 12.66
CA LEU A 15 -5.19 -34.69 11.36
C LEU A 15 -5.89 -33.32 11.37
N LEU A 16 -6.02 -32.66 12.52
CA LEU A 16 -6.61 -31.31 12.61
C LEU A 16 -5.55 -30.18 12.66
N ALA A 17 -4.27 -30.51 12.83
CA ALA A 17 -3.18 -29.52 12.93
C ALA A 17 -2.44 -29.26 11.60
N VAL A 18 -2.74 -30.00 10.53
CA VAL A 18 -2.16 -29.79 9.19
C VAL A 18 -3.12 -29.06 8.24
N ALA A 19 -4.41 -28.98 8.57
CA ALA A 19 -5.41 -28.26 7.77
C ALA A 19 -5.53 -26.75 8.12
N LEU A 20 -4.87 -26.27 9.17
CA LEU A 20 -4.88 -24.86 9.59
C LEU A 20 -3.57 -24.10 9.25
N SER A 21 -2.58 -24.79 8.69
CA SER A 21 -1.29 -24.20 8.27
C SER A 21 -1.25 -23.82 6.78
N GLY A 22 -2.34 -24.07 6.04
CA GLY A 22 -2.47 -23.76 4.60
C GLY A 22 -3.21 -22.44 4.29
N LEU A 23 -3.61 -21.68 5.31
CA LEU A 23 -4.32 -20.39 5.15
C LEU A 23 -3.40 -19.16 5.41
N SER A 24 -2.10 -19.37 5.57
CA SER A 24 -1.11 -18.30 5.63
C SER A 24 -0.66 -17.93 4.22
N GLY A 25 -1.17 -16.84 3.66
CA GLY A 25 -0.55 -16.26 2.46
C GLY A 25 -1.21 -15.04 1.84
N CYS A 26 -2.53 -15.05 1.61
CA CYS A 26 -3.21 -13.92 0.98
C CYS A 26 -3.53 -12.83 1.99
N SER A 27 -2.48 -12.18 2.53
CA SER A 27 -2.64 -10.83 3.08
C SER A 27 -3.17 -9.97 1.94
N ARG A 28 -4.46 -9.60 2.02
CA ARG A 28 -5.08 -8.68 1.08
C ARG A 28 -4.24 -7.40 1.09
N LEU A 29 -3.62 -7.08 -0.04
CA LEU A 29 -2.91 -5.82 -0.19
C LEU A 29 -3.89 -4.68 0.06
N PRO A 30 -3.48 -3.61 0.78
CA PRO A 30 -4.38 -2.51 1.08
C PRO A 30 -4.85 -1.83 -0.21
N ARG A 31 -5.98 -1.13 -0.13
CA ARG A 31 -6.43 -0.19 -1.17
C ARG A 31 -6.77 1.14 -0.49
N PRO A 32 -6.34 2.29 -1.04
CA PRO A 32 -5.43 2.43 -2.19
C PRO A 32 -4.02 1.89 -1.90
N PHE A 33 -3.37 1.33 -2.92
CA PHE A 33 -2.01 0.76 -2.91
C PHE A 33 -1.10 1.67 -3.74
N THR A 34 -0.09 2.27 -3.10
CA THR A 34 0.77 3.30 -3.72
C THR A 34 1.95 2.69 -4.50
N ALA A 35 2.63 3.47 -5.36
CA ALA A 35 3.80 3.03 -6.11
C ALA A 35 5.01 2.69 -5.19
N ALA A 36 5.21 3.44 -4.12
CA ALA A 36 6.19 3.16 -3.06
C ALA A 36 5.89 1.84 -2.33
N GLN A 37 4.61 1.51 -2.12
CA GLN A 37 4.22 0.22 -1.56
C GLN A 37 4.44 -0.92 -2.57
N LEU A 38 4.18 -0.67 -3.86
CA LEU A 38 4.52 -1.60 -4.94
C LEU A 38 6.03 -1.90 -4.94
N GLU A 39 6.88 -0.89 -4.90
CA GLU A 39 8.34 -1.07 -4.83
C GLU A 39 8.74 -1.91 -3.60
N GLU A 40 8.32 -1.50 -2.40
CA GLU A 40 8.68 -2.22 -1.16
C GLU A 40 8.21 -3.68 -1.17
N VAL A 41 6.98 -3.94 -1.60
CA VAL A 41 6.38 -5.27 -1.55
C VAL A 41 6.89 -6.15 -2.68
N SER A 42 7.08 -5.61 -3.89
CA SER A 42 7.64 -6.34 -5.04
C SER A 42 9.11 -6.75 -4.82
N ALA A 43 9.86 -5.99 -4.01
CA ALA A 43 11.20 -6.40 -3.58
C ALA A 43 11.19 -7.67 -2.68
N ARG A 44 10.07 -7.97 -2.01
CA ARG A 44 9.95 -9.07 -1.03
C ARG A 44 9.03 -10.22 -1.47
N ARG A 45 8.25 -10.04 -2.53
CA ARG A 45 7.25 -11.00 -3.05
C ARG A 45 7.39 -11.15 -4.56
N SER A 46 6.64 -12.08 -5.16
CA SER A 46 6.56 -12.17 -6.62
C SER A 46 6.02 -10.86 -7.21
N PRO A 47 6.75 -10.23 -8.16
CA PRO A 47 6.43 -8.89 -8.65
C PRO A 47 5.15 -8.83 -9.48
N GLY A 48 4.81 -9.88 -10.23
CA GLY A 48 3.64 -9.94 -11.12
C GLY A 48 2.31 -9.65 -10.43
N PRO A 49 1.89 -10.41 -9.41
CA PRO A 49 0.61 -10.18 -8.74
C PRO A 49 0.54 -8.83 -8.01
N VAL A 50 1.68 -8.31 -7.55
CA VAL A 50 1.76 -7.00 -6.87
C VAL A 50 1.60 -5.87 -7.88
N LEU A 51 2.24 -5.97 -9.05
CA LEU A 51 2.09 -5.04 -10.16
C LEU A 51 0.66 -5.03 -10.68
N VAL A 52 0.06 -6.21 -10.90
CA VAL A 52 -1.34 -6.33 -11.33
C VAL A 52 -2.29 -5.72 -10.29
N HIS A 53 -2.06 -5.97 -8.99
CA HIS A 53 -2.88 -5.34 -7.94
C HIS A 53 -2.80 -3.82 -8.01
N TYR A 54 -1.60 -3.25 -8.21
CA TYR A 54 -1.42 -1.81 -8.37
C TYR A 54 -2.15 -1.27 -9.61
N LEU A 55 -1.92 -1.85 -10.79
CA LEU A 55 -2.46 -1.40 -12.08
C LEU A 55 -3.98 -1.61 -12.22
N SER A 56 -4.56 -2.51 -11.43
CA SER A 56 -6.02 -2.73 -11.40
C SER A 56 -6.81 -1.62 -10.70
N GLN A 57 -6.13 -0.66 -10.08
CA GLN A 57 -6.75 0.44 -9.36
C GLN A 57 -7.11 1.58 -10.31
N ALA A 58 -8.16 2.33 -9.96
CA ALA A 58 -8.44 3.58 -10.66
C ALA A 58 -7.22 4.52 -10.53
N ASP A 59 -6.91 5.22 -11.63
CA ASP A 59 -5.86 6.24 -11.71
C ASP A 59 -4.43 5.73 -11.51
N ALA A 60 -4.21 4.40 -11.53
CA ALA A 60 -2.87 3.81 -11.45
C ALA A 60 -1.93 4.40 -12.50
N ASP A 61 -0.73 4.81 -12.08
CA ASP A 61 0.27 5.35 -12.98
C ASP A 61 1.06 4.21 -13.63
N PRO A 62 0.91 3.94 -14.94
CA PRO A 62 1.66 2.89 -15.61
C PRO A 62 3.17 3.15 -15.63
N SER A 63 3.63 4.37 -15.29
CA SER A 63 5.05 4.69 -15.16
C SER A 63 5.79 3.89 -14.09
N VAL A 64 5.09 3.18 -13.19
CA VAL A 64 5.74 2.21 -12.27
C VAL A 64 6.44 1.04 -12.97
N CYS A 65 6.18 0.85 -14.27
CA CYS A 65 6.84 -0.17 -15.09
C CYS A 65 8.17 0.31 -15.68
N ASP A 66 8.50 1.60 -15.56
CA ASP A 66 9.81 2.16 -15.88
C ASP A 66 10.73 2.02 -14.65
N PRO A 67 11.87 1.30 -14.74
CA PRO A 67 12.79 1.11 -13.61
C PRO A 67 13.48 2.40 -13.16
N HIS A 68 13.41 3.47 -13.95
CA HIS A 68 13.96 4.78 -13.59
C HIS A 68 12.92 5.72 -12.96
N HIS A 69 11.68 5.25 -12.76
CA HIS A 69 10.62 6.07 -12.22
C HIS A 69 10.85 6.47 -10.76
N ALA A 70 10.86 7.77 -10.50
CA ALA A 70 11.25 8.34 -9.20
C ALA A 70 10.22 8.16 -8.08
N ALA A 71 8.93 7.98 -8.40
CA ALA A 71 7.87 7.83 -7.39
C ALA A 71 7.70 6.38 -6.88
N GLY A 72 8.48 5.45 -7.43
CA GLY A 72 8.45 4.03 -7.10
C GLY A 72 8.17 3.18 -8.34
N HIS A 73 8.87 2.06 -8.46
CA HIS A 73 8.76 1.17 -9.61
C HIS A 73 8.78 -0.30 -9.16
N VAL A 74 8.41 -1.20 -10.06
CA VAL A 74 8.54 -2.63 -9.81
C VAL A 74 10.02 -3.01 -9.70
N SER A 75 10.48 -3.41 -8.51
CA SER A 75 11.93 -3.49 -8.22
C SER A 75 12.65 -4.60 -8.99
N ARG A 76 11.93 -5.63 -9.44
CA ARG A 76 12.45 -6.73 -10.25
C ARG A 76 11.40 -7.18 -11.23
N LEU A 77 11.80 -7.32 -12.48
CA LEU A 77 11.00 -7.95 -13.51
C LEU A 77 11.53 -9.36 -13.76
N ASP A 78 10.63 -10.32 -13.68
CA ASP A 78 10.88 -11.71 -14.04
C ASP A 78 9.89 -12.14 -15.13
N PRO A 79 10.15 -13.28 -15.83
CA PRO A 79 9.24 -13.77 -16.86
C PRO A 79 7.82 -14.04 -16.33
N GLY A 80 7.65 -14.36 -15.05
CA GLY A 80 6.34 -14.53 -14.43
C GLY A 80 5.54 -13.24 -14.41
N ALA A 81 6.17 -12.11 -14.06
CA ALA A 81 5.51 -10.80 -14.07
C ALA A 81 5.02 -10.38 -15.46
N ALA A 82 5.79 -10.66 -16.51
CA ALA A 82 5.37 -10.40 -17.89
C ALA A 82 4.15 -11.24 -18.30
N GLN A 83 4.12 -12.50 -17.88
CA GLN A 83 2.96 -13.38 -18.09
C GLN A 83 1.73 -12.86 -17.33
N ASP A 84 1.88 -12.58 -16.03
CA ASP A 84 0.79 -12.10 -15.16
C ASP A 84 0.19 -10.80 -15.69
N LEU A 85 1.01 -9.90 -16.24
CA LEU A 85 0.54 -8.64 -16.85
C LEU A 85 -0.35 -8.87 -18.08
N VAL A 86 0.01 -9.81 -18.96
CA VAL A 86 -0.81 -10.17 -20.13
C VAL A 86 -2.07 -10.91 -19.70
N GLU A 87 -1.98 -11.82 -18.73
CA GLU A 87 -3.15 -12.51 -18.17
C GLU A 87 -4.14 -11.53 -17.52
N ALA A 88 -3.63 -10.51 -16.81
CA ALA A 88 -4.44 -9.45 -16.22
C ALA A 88 -5.10 -8.52 -17.24
N LEU A 89 -4.53 -8.37 -18.45
CA LEU A 89 -5.25 -7.74 -19.56
C LEU A 89 -6.38 -8.67 -20.02
N VAL A 90 -6.07 -9.95 -20.25
CA VAL A 90 -7.01 -10.93 -20.81
C VAL A 90 -8.22 -11.15 -19.91
N ASP A 91 -8.04 -11.24 -18.59
CA ASP A 91 -9.12 -11.40 -17.63
C ASP A 91 -9.93 -10.11 -17.38
N GLY A 92 -9.41 -8.96 -17.82
CA GLY A 92 -10.02 -7.63 -17.66
C GLY A 92 -9.70 -6.94 -16.34
N SER A 93 -8.76 -7.46 -15.55
CA SER A 93 -8.29 -6.86 -14.30
C SER A 93 -7.49 -5.57 -14.52
N VAL A 94 -6.79 -5.45 -15.65
CA VAL A 94 -6.04 -4.26 -16.07
C VAL A 94 -6.64 -3.69 -17.35
N ALA A 95 -6.88 -2.37 -17.35
CA ALA A 95 -7.45 -1.69 -18.50
C ALA A 95 -6.48 -1.71 -19.70
N PRO A 96 -6.98 -1.85 -20.95
CA PRO A 96 -6.13 -1.95 -22.15
C PRO A 96 -5.11 -0.82 -22.31
N ALA A 97 -5.49 0.43 -22.04
CA ALA A 97 -4.58 1.58 -22.12
C ALA A 97 -3.48 1.57 -21.04
N VAL A 98 -3.80 1.07 -19.83
CA VAL A 98 -2.84 0.94 -18.72
C VAL A 98 -1.83 -0.16 -19.04
N PHE A 99 -2.31 -1.31 -19.54
CA PHE A 99 -1.45 -2.39 -20.04
C PHE A 99 -0.49 -1.89 -21.13
N GLU A 100 -1.03 -1.23 -22.16
CA GLU A 100 -0.25 -0.77 -23.32
C GLU A 100 0.92 0.12 -22.87
N ARG A 101 0.64 1.12 -22.03
CA ARG A 101 1.66 2.04 -21.55
C ARG A 101 2.68 1.36 -20.62
N CYS A 102 2.22 0.53 -19.69
CA CYS A 102 3.13 -0.21 -18.80
C CYS A 102 4.05 -1.15 -19.59
N ALA A 103 3.51 -1.91 -20.55
CA ALA A 103 4.29 -2.84 -21.35
C ALA A 103 5.32 -2.12 -22.23
N LEU A 104 4.98 -0.95 -22.79
CA LEU A 104 5.90 -0.13 -23.57
C LEU A 104 7.03 0.47 -22.73
N LEU A 105 6.77 0.86 -21.48
CA LEU A 105 7.79 1.36 -20.55
C LEU A 105 8.69 0.25 -20.02
N LEU A 106 8.14 -0.95 -19.87
CA LEU A 106 8.86 -2.14 -19.43
C LEU A 106 9.84 -2.64 -20.49
N TRP A 107 9.49 -2.49 -21.78
CA TRP A 107 10.21 -3.11 -22.89
C TRP A 107 11.67 -2.71 -23.05
N PRO A 108 12.06 -1.40 -23.07
CA PRO A 108 13.43 -0.99 -23.36
C PRO A 108 14.48 -1.55 -22.38
N GLU A 109 14.06 -1.75 -21.13
CA GLU A 109 14.93 -2.20 -20.04
C GLU A 109 14.72 -3.68 -19.69
N ALA A 110 13.87 -4.40 -20.46
CA ALA A 110 13.56 -5.78 -20.18
C ALA A 110 14.74 -6.71 -20.51
N PRO A 111 15.15 -7.60 -19.60
CA PRO A 111 16.10 -8.65 -19.94
C PRO A 111 15.53 -9.58 -21.03
N GLU A 112 16.39 -10.13 -21.90
CA GLU A 112 15.99 -11.03 -23.01
C GLU A 112 14.98 -12.14 -22.60
N PRO A 113 15.10 -12.83 -21.44
CA PRO A 113 14.10 -13.82 -21.02
C PRO A 113 12.70 -13.23 -20.74
N VAL A 114 12.65 -11.97 -20.30
CA VAL A 114 11.40 -11.23 -20.04
C VAL A 114 10.81 -10.75 -21.36
N GLU A 115 11.60 -10.20 -22.27
CA GLU A 115 11.16 -9.83 -23.63
C GLU A 115 10.54 -11.02 -24.37
N ALA A 116 11.27 -12.15 -24.40
CA ALA A 116 10.82 -13.37 -25.08
C ALA A 116 9.51 -13.87 -24.47
N ARG A 117 9.40 -13.88 -23.13
CA ARG A 117 8.18 -14.30 -22.44
C ARG A 117 7.01 -13.36 -22.72
N LEU A 118 7.23 -12.05 -22.69
CA LEU A 118 6.19 -11.06 -22.99
C LEU A 118 5.65 -11.21 -24.41
N LEU A 119 6.53 -11.33 -25.42
CA LEU A 119 6.12 -11.56 -26.80
C LEU A 119 5.37 -12.89 -26.98
N SER A 120 5.85 -13.96 -26.33
CA SER A 120 5.20 -15.27 -26.38
C SER A 120 3.78 -15.20 -25.79
N ALA A 121 3.63 -14.60 -24.61
CA ALA A 121 2.35 -14.41 -23.95
C ALA A 121 1.38 -13.56 -24.78
N ILE A 122 1.86 -12.47 -25.39
CA ILE A 122 1.07 -11.60 -26.27
C ILE A 122 0.62 -12.35 -27.53
N ALA A 123 1.51 -13.13 -28.16
CA ALA A 123 1.18 -13.94 -29.33
C ALA A 123 0.11 -15.00 -29.01
N GLU A 124 0.26 -15.70 -27.88
CA GLU A 124 -0.71 -16.69 -27.40
C GLU A 124 -2.06 -16.06 -27.10
N ALA A 125 -2.08 -14.97 -26.33
CA ALA A 125 -3.29 -14.24 -25.96
C ALA A 125 -4.02 -13.69 -27.20
N THR A 126 -3.28 -13.10 -28.14
CA THR A 126 -3.84 -12.58 -29.41
C THR A 126 -4.52 -13.70 -30.18
N ALA A 127 -3.84 -14.82 -30.40
CA ALA A 127 -4.39 -15.93 -31.16
C ALA A 127 -5.58 -16.61 -30.46
N ALA A 128 -5.62 -16.61 -29.13
CA ALA A 128 -6.74 -17.16 -28.36
C ALA A 128 -7.97 -16.24 -28.37
N GLN A 129 -7.78 -14.92 -28.29
CA GLN A 129 -8.86 -13.94 -28.18
C GLN A 129 -9.42 -13.50 -29.54
N LEU A 130 -8.64 -13.56 -30.62
CA LEU A 130 -9.03 -13.09 -31.96
C LEU A 130 -10.38 -13.63 -32.47
N PRO A 131 -10.75 -14.92 -32.26
CA PRO A 131 -12.07 -15.42 -32.67
C PRO A 131 -13.25 -14.78 -31.94
N GLY A 132 -13.04 -14.22 -30.74
CA GLY A 132 -14.09 -13.60 -29.92
C GLY A 132 -14.36 -12.12 -30.22
N VAL A 133 -13.52 -11.48 -31.04
CA VAL A 133 -13.55 -10.03 -31.34
C VAL A 133 -14.87 -9.55 -31.92
N ASP A 134 -15.51 -10.37 -32.77
CA ASP A 134 -16.78 -10.00 -33.39
C ASP A 134 -17.97 -10.10 -32.42
N ALA A 135 -17.81 -10.78 -31.29
CA ALA A 135 -18.87 -11.03 -30.32
C ALA A 135 -18.84 -10.09 -29.11
N ASP A 136 -17.68 -9.52 -28.77
CA ASP A 136 -17.48 -8.73 -27.56
C ASP A 136 -16.50 -7.57 -27.79
N ASP A 137 -16.97 -6.34 -27.58
CA ASP A 137 -16.17 -5.12 -27.68
C ASP A 137 -15.01 -5.08 -26.67
N ALA A 138 -15.18 -5.67 -25.49
CA ALA A 138 -14.10 -5.77 -24.50
C ALA A 138 -12.98 -6.69 -25.00
N VAL A 139 -13.32 -7.82 -25.62
CA VAL A 139 -12.34 -8.69 -26.31
C VAL A 139 -11.64 -7.93 -27.44
N ALA A 140 -12.40 -7.19 -28.25
CA ALA A 140 -11.82 -6.39 -29.33
C ALA A 140 -10.83 -5.34 -28.81
N ASN A 141 -11.16 -4.60 -27.75
CA ASN A 141 -10.28 -3.61 -27.14
C ASN A 141 -9.00 -4.22 -26.56
N ARG A 142 -9.07 -5.43 -25.98
CA ARG A 142 -7.91 -6.16 -25.48
C ARG A 142 -6.97 -6.59 -26.61
N VAL A 143 -7.51 -7.19 -27.67
CA VAL A 143 -6.70 -7.58 -28.84
C VAL A 143 -6.11 -6.35 -29.53
N GLU A 144 -6.83 -5.24 -29.56
CA GLU A 144 -6.30 -3.98 -30.10
C GLU A 144 -5.12 -3.45 -29.27
N ALA A 145 -5.18 -3.49 -27.93
CA ALA A 145 -4.04 -3.10 -27.09
C ALA A 145 -2.82 -4.03 -27.27
N LEU A 146 -3.04 -5.35 -27.39
CA LEU A 146 -1.97 -6.30 -27.73
C LEU A 146 -1.33 -5.96 -29.10
N HIS A 147 -2.15 -5.63 -30.10
CA HIS A 147 -1.67 -5.21 -31.42
C HIS A 147 -0.93 -3.87 -31.37
N ARG A 148 -1.44 -2.87 -30.64
CA ARG A 148 -0.79 -1.57 -30.50
C ARG A 148 0.58 -1.69 -29.83
N PHE A 149 0.70 -2.51 -28.78
CA PHE A 149 2.01 -2.84 -28.21
C PHE A 149 2.95 -3.42 -29.28
N LEU A 150 2.51 -4.41 -30.05
CA LEU A 150 3.34 -4.98 -31.13
C LEU A 150 3.74 -3.92 -32.16
N ALA A 151 2.84 -3.00 -32.51
CA ALA A 151 3.11 -1.96 -33.49
C ALA A 151 4.06 -0.86 -32.97
N GLN A 152 4.04 -0.58 -31.67
CA GLN A 152 4.78 0.54 -31.06
C GLN A 152 6.08 0.12 -30.36
N ARG A 153 6.26 -1.16 -30.03
CA ARG A 153 7.46 -1.62 -29.31
C ARG A 153 8.74 -1.21 -30.04
N PRO A 154 9.76 -0.73 -29.34
CA PRO A 154 11.09 -0.53 -29.92
C PRO A 154 11.62 -1.81 -30.58
N PRO A 155 12.39 -1.71 -31.68
CA PRO A 155 13.15 -2.86 -32.17
C PRO A 155 14.17 -3.28 -31.09
N SER A 156 14.30 -4.57 -30.82
CA SER A 156 15.30 -5.08 -29.84
C SER A 156 16.71 -4.68 -30.29
N GLU A 157 17.55 -4.22 -29.35
CA GLU A 157 18.95 -3.84 -29.61
C GLU A 157 19.84 -5.02 -30.03
N ALA A 158 19.34 -6.25 -29.90
CA ALA A 158 19.88 -7.43 -30.59
C ALA A 158 19.67 -7.28 -32.12
N LEU A 159 20.47 -6.38 -32.69
CA LEU A 159 20.53 -5.98 -34.09
C LEU A 159 20.37 -7.17 -35.05
N ASP A 160 19.51 -6.98 -36.05
CA ASP A 160 19.31 -7.83 -37.23
C ASP A 160 18.66 -9.21 -37.02
N ALA A 161 18.14 -9.53 -35.83
CA ALA A 161 17.35 -10.76 -35.64
C ALA A 161 15.91 -10.60 -36.20
N PRO A 162 15.45 -11.48 -37.11
CA PRO A 162 14.05 -11.46 -37.57
C PRO A 162 13.09 -11.71 -36.40
N ALA A 163 11.83 -11.29 -36.56
CA ALA A 163 10.76 -11.55 -35.61
C ALA A 163 10.83 -12.99 -35.06
N GLY A 164 10.89 -13.13 -33.73
CA GLY A 164 11.10 -14.43 -33.07
C GLY A 164 10.08 -15.51 -33.49
N PRO A 165 10.38 -16.80 -33.25
CA PRO A 165 9.58 -17.93 -33.74
C PRO A 165 8.11 -17.89 -33.31
N ASP A 166 7.79 -17.23 -32.19
CA ASP A 166 6.42 -17.12 -31.69
C ASP A 166 5.56 -16.16 -32.53
N LEU A 167 6.13 -15.09 -33.09
CA LEU A 167 5.40 -14.19 -34.00
C LEU A 167 5.16 -14.85 -35.36
N ALA A 168 6.10 -15.66 -35.85
CA ALA A 168 5.89 -16.46 -37.05
C ALA A 168 4.74 -17.46 -36.86
N ARG A 169 4.72 -18.17 -35.72
CA ARG A 169 3.61 -19.07 -35.35
C ARG A 169 2.28 -18.34 -35.21
N LEU A 170 2.28 -17.11 -34.70
CA LEU A 170 1.07 -16.27 -34.66
C LEU A 170 0.51 -16.02 -36.06
N VAL A 171 1.36 -15.61 -37.01
CA VAL A 171 0.97 -15.39 -38.41
C VAL A 171 0.39 -16.66 -39.04
N GLU A 172 1.03 -17.81 -38.84
CA GLU A 172 0.54 -19.11 -39.31
C GLU A 172 -0.85 -19.45 -38.71
N ARG A 173 -1.04 -19.24 -37.40
CA ARG A 173 -2.32 -19.47 -36.72
C ARG A 173 -3.42 -18.56 -37.25
N ILE A 174 -3.14 -17.27 -37.46
CA ILE A 174 -4.09 -16.33 -38.04
C ILE A 174 -4.45 -16.75 -39.47
N GLY A 175 -3.46 -17.13 -40.28
CA GLY A 175 -3.66 -17.66 -41.63
C GLY A 175 -4.59 -18.88 -41.64
N ALA A 176 -4.29 -19.88 -40.82
CA ALA A 176 -5.10 -21.09 -40.70
C ALA A 176 -6.55 -20.79 -40.23
N ALA A 177 -6.74 -19.86 -39.30
CA ALA A 177 -8.06 -19.45 -38.83
C ALA A 177 -8.87 -18.74 -39.94
N ARG A 178 -8.20 -17.92 -40.78
CA ARG A 178 -8.82 -17.28 -41.94
C ARG A 178 -9.26 -18.30 -42.99
N GLU A 179 -8.41 -19.26 -43.33
CA GLU A 179 -8.72 -20.33 -44.29
C GLU A 179 -9.89 -21.19 -43.83
N LYS A 180 -9.93 -21.52 -42.54
CA LYS A 180 -11.03 -22.27 -41.91
C LYS A 180 -12.31 -21.45 -41.71
N ARG A 181 -12.34 -20.18 -42.13
CA ARG A 181 -13.47 -19.24 -41.96
C ARG A 181 -13.93 -19.11 -40.50
N GLN A 182 -13.00 -19.19 -39.55
CA GLN A 182 -13.28 -19.10 -38.11
C GLN A 182 -13.32 -17.66 -37.59
N LEU A 183 -12.96 -16.68 -38.42
CA LEU A 183 -12.88 -15.27 -38.05
C LEU A 183 -14.03 -14.48 -38.73
N GLY A 184 -14.77 -13.71 -37.94
CA GLY A 184 -15.76 -12.77 -38.46
C GLY A 184 -15.12 -11.55 -39.14
N PRO A 185 -15.92 -10.57 -39.62
CA PRO A 185 -15.40 -9.42 -40.35
C PRO A 185 -14.37 -8.59 -39.57
N ARG A 186 -14.64 -8.25 -38.30
CA ARG A 186 -13.76 -7.44 -37.46
C ARG A 186 -12.50 -8.23 -37.08
N ALA A 187 -12.65 -9.50 -36.71
CA ALA A 187 -11.49 -10.36 -36.43
C ALA A 187 -10.58 -10.54 -37.66
N ARG A 188 -11.15 -10.64 -38.87
CA ARG A 188 -10.35 -10.71 -40.11
C ARG A 188 -9.58 -9.42 -40.38
N GLN A 189 -10.20 -8.26 -40.17
CA GLN A 189 -9.54 -6.97 -40.33
C GLN A 189 -8.39 -6.82 -39.33
N MET A 190 -8.63 -7.10 -38.05
CA MET A 190 -7.60 -6.99 -37.01
C MET A 190 -6.48 -8.02 -37.20
N GLY A 191 -6.82 -9.27 -37.55
CA GLY A 191 -5.84 -10.29 -37.88
C GLY A 191 -4.95 -9.90 -39.05
N ALA A 192 -5.49 -9.25 -40.09
CA ALA A 192 -4.69 -8.72 -41.20
C ALA A 192 -3.74 -7.60 -40.75
N ALA A 193 -4.18 -6.69 -39.87
CA ALA A 193 -3.34 -5.62 -39.33
C ALA A 193 -2.18 -6.17 -38.47
N ILE A 194 -2.43 -7.23 -37.69
CA ILE A 194 -1.41 -7.94 -36.91
C ILE A 194 -0.37 -8.59 -37.85
N VAL A 195 -0.83 -9.32 -38.87
CA VAL A 195 0.06 -9.93 -39.87
C VAL A 195 0.90 -8.87 -40.56
N GLU A 196 0.30 -7.75 -40.99
CA GLU A 196 1.02 -6.63 -41.62
C GLU A 196 2.12 -6.08 -40.69
N THR A 197 1.86 -6.00 -39.38
CA THR A 197 2.86 -5.54 -38.40
C THR A 197 4.04 -6.51 -38.28
N VAL A 198 3.78 -7.82 -38.28
CA VAL A 198 4.85 -8.85 -38.26
C VAL A 198 5.60 -8.89 -39.60
N GLU A 199 4.93 -8.67 -40.73
CA GLU A 199 5.58 -8.55 -42.04
C GLU A 199 6.57 -7.38 -42.09
N MET A 200 6.22 -6.23 -41.48
CA MET A 200 7.12 -5.07 -41.42
C MET A 200 8.42 -5.39 -40.68
N ASP A 201 8.37 -6.22 -39.63
CA ASP A 201 9.56 -6.72 -38.91
C ASP A 201 10.50 -7.51 -39.82
N LEU A 202 9.94 -8.15 -40.85
CA LEU A 202 10.66 -8.92 -41.87
C LEU A 202 11.07 -8.06 -43.07
N GLY A 203 10.81 -6.73 -43.04
CA GLY A 203 11.08 -5.83 -44.15
C GLY A 203 10.11 -6.00 -45.32
N LEU A 204 8.92 -6.54 -45.05
CA LEU A 204 7.85 -6.75 -46.02
C LEU A 204 6.70 -5.78 -45.77
N LEU A 205 6.03 -5.37 -46.84
CA LEU A 205 4.76 -4.65 -46.80
C LEU A 205 3.82 -5.33 -47.79
N ARG A 206 2.80 -6.02 -47.27
CA ARG A 206 1.85 -6.80 -48.08
C ARG A 206 2.57 -7.82 -48.96
N GLY A 207 3.55 -8.51 -48.37
CA GLY A 207 4.40 -9.49 -49.05
C GLY A 207 5.48 -8.94 -49.99
N ALA A 208 5.57 -7.63 -50.22
CA ALA A 208 6.62 -7.02 -51.06
C ALA A 208 7.76 -6.45 -50.20
N ARG A 209 9.00 -6.60 -50.65
CA ARG A 209 10.18 -6.04 -49.95
C ARG A 209 10.15 -4.52 -49.97
N VAL A 210 10.36 -3.90 -48.81
CA VAL A 210 10.43 -2.44 -48.67
C VAL A 210 11.85 -1.95 -48.94
N ASP A 211 11.99 -0.95 -49.80
CA ASP A 211 13.24 -0.24 -50.08
C ASP A 211 13.07 1.29 -49.95
N ALA A 212 14.17 2.04 -50.05
CA ALA A 212 14.15 3.50 -49.93
C ALA A 212 13.28 4.18 -51.01
N ALA A 213 13.24 3.61 -52.22
CA ALA A 213 12.44 4.14 -53.32
C ALA A 213 10.94 3.97 -53.06
N ALA A 214 10.52 2.85 -52.48
CA ALA A 214 9.15 2.59 -52.04
C ALA A 214 8.74 3.58 -50.95
N LEU A 215 9.58 3.78 -49.92
CA LEU A 215 9.33 4.70 -48.82
C LEU A 215 9.12 6.14 -49.30
N SER A 216 9.96 6.62 -50.22
CA SER A 216 9.89 7.99 -50.75
C SER A 216 8.54 8.34 -51.40
N LYS A 217 7.81 7.34 -51.92
CA LYS A 217 6.54 7.51 -52.64
C LYS A 217 5.31 7.45 -51.72
N LEU A 218 5.48 7.00 -50.48
CA LEU A 218 4.36 6.90 -49.55
C LEU A 218 3.90 8.31 -49.11
N ALA A 219 2.59 8.45 -48.94
CA ALA A 219 1.93 9.62 -48.36
C ALA A 219 1.07 9.26 -47.15
N ASP A 220 0.90 7.97 -46.86
CA ASP A 220 0.17 7.44 -45.71
C ASP A 220 1.05 7.56 -44.46
N GLU A 221 0.75 8.56 -43.63
CA GLU A 221 1.52 8.88 -42.43
C GLU A 221 1.43 7.80 -41.34
N PRO A 222 0.23 7.25 -40.99
CA PRO A 222 0.15 6.09 -40.10
C PRO A 222 0.98 4.88 -40.56
N LEU A 223 1.02 4.61 -41.87
CA LEU A 223 1.86 3.55 -42.42
C LEU A 223 3.36 3.89 -42.28
N LEU A 224 3.76 5.12 -42.61
CA LEU A 224 5.15 5.57 -42.46
C LEU A 224 5.62 5.52 -41.00
N SER A 225 4.76 5.83 -40.04
CA SER A 225 5.07 5.71 -38.61
C SER A 225 5.38 4.25 -38.23
N ARG A 226 4.53 3.31 -38.65
CA ARG A 226 4.76 1.87 -38.40
C ARG A 226 6.03 1.38 -39.09
N LEU A 227 6.29 1.79 -40.33
CA LEU A 227 7.52 1.44 -41.05
C LEU A 227 8.78 2.01 -40.38
N ALA A 228 8.72 3.25 -39.90
CA ALA A 228 9.80 3.88 -39.15
C ALA A 228 10.12 3.15 -37.84
N ALA A 229 9.13 2.54 -37.19
CA ALA A 229 9.32 1.77 -35.97
C ALA A 229 9.78 0.32 -36.24
N ARG A 230 9.25 -0.33 -37.29
CA ARG A 230 9.30 -1.78 -37.44
C ARG A 230 10.29 -2.31 -38.48
N LEU A 231 10.71 -1.50 -39.46
CA LEU A 231 11.60 -2.01 -40.51
C LEU A 231 12.93 -2.55 -39.95
N PRO A 232 13.48 -3.63 -40.51
CA PRO A 232 14.57 -4.38 -39.89
C PRO A 232 15.87 -3.58 -39.79
N THR A 233 16.19 -2.80 -40.83
CA THR A 233 17.45 -2.04 -40.86
C THR A 233 17.25 -0.59 -40.46
N ARG A 234 18.22 -0.03 -39.73
CA ARG A 234 18.21 1.37 -39.31
C ARG A 234 18.09 2.33 -40.50
N ALA A 235 18.75 2.04 -41.61
CA ALA A 235 18.70 2.88 -42.81
C ALA A 235 17.28 3.01 -43.39
N LEU A 236 16.51 1.92 -43.42
CA LEU A 236 15.13 1.95 -43.88
C LEU A 236 14.21 2.69 -42.90
N ARG A 237 14.43 2.50 -41.59
CA ARG A 237 13.72 3.26 -40.55
C ARG A 237 13.98 4.76 -40.69
N ASP A 238 15.23 5.17 -40.85
CA ASP A 238 15.61 6.58 -41.00
C ASP A 238 15.03 7.21 -42.28
N GLU A 239 14.93 6.46 -43.39
CA GLU A 239 14.27 6.96 -44.61
C GLU A 239 12.76 7.12 -44.42
N ALA A 240 12.10 6.19 -43.71
CA ALA A 240 10.68 6.32 -43.37
C ALA A 240 10.43 7.54 -42.45
N ARG A 241 11.28 7.74 -41.42
CA ARG A 241 11.25 8.92 -40.55
C ARG A 241 11.41 10.22 -41.34
N ARG A 242 12.43 10.28 -42.21
CA ARG A 242 12.69 11.44 -43.06
C ARG A 242 11.52 11.77 -43.97
N ARG A 243 10.88 10.76 -44.57
CA ARG A 243 9.69 10.96 -45.40
C ARG A 243 8.52 11.54 -44.59
N ARG A 244 8.29 11.01 -43.38
CA ARG A 244 7.25 11.51 -42.46
C ARG A 244 7.51 12.97 -42.05
N ILE A 245 8.75 13.30 -41.68
CA ILE A 245 9.15 14.68 -41.35
C ILE A 245 8.87 15.63 -42.53
N ARG A 246 9.18 15.23 -43.77
CA ARG A 246 8.88 16.05 -44.96
C ARG A 246 7.39 16.29 -45.16
N LEU A 247 6.54 15.31 -44.86
CA LEU A 247 5.08 15.48 -44.88
C LEU A 247 4.62 16.49 -43.81
N HIS A 248 5.14 16.37 -42.59
CA HIS A 248 4.84 17.33 -41.51
C HIS A 248 5.32 18.75 -41.86
N LEU A 249 6.51 18.89 -42.45
CA LEU A 249 7.03 20.19 -42.89
C LEU A 249 6.13 20.84 -43.95
N GLN A 250 5.62 20.05 -44.89
CA GLN A 250 4.68 20.53 -45.92
C GLN A 250 3.35 20.97 -45.31
N ALA A 251 2.88 20.28 -44.27
CA ALA A 251 1.62 20.56 -43.59
C ALA A 251 1.72 21.60 -42.46
N SER A 252 2.93 21.95 -42.01
CA SER A 252 3.14 22.80 -40.84
C SER A 252 2.41 24.13 -40.95
N ALA A 253 1.73 24.56 -39.88
CA ALA A 253 1.06 25.86 -39.82
C ALA A 253 2.06 27.03 -39.72
N PHE A 254 3.25 26.79 -39.18
CA PHE A 254 4.27 27.80 -38.90
C PHE A 254 5.02 28.23 -40.16
N PRO A 255 4.86 29.49 -40.63
CA PRO A 255 5.59 29.99 -41.80
C PRO A 255 7.11 29.88 -41.63
N ASP A 256 7.61 30.12 -40.40
CA ASP A 256 9.04 30.09 -40.09
C ASP A 256 9.64 28.68 -40.14
N VAL A 257 8.83 27.64 -39.92
CA VAL A 257 9.22 26.23 -40.08
C VAL A 257 9.34 25.90 -41.56
N ARG A 258 8.34 26.30 -42.37
CA ARG A 258 8.37 26.08 -43.83
C ARG A 258 9.54 26.81 -44.49
N ALA A 259 9.85 28.03 -44.05
CA ALA A 259 10.97 28.82 -44.55
C ALA A 259 12.34 28.20 -44.23
N ARG A 260 12.44 27.41 -43.14
CA ARG A 260 13.67 26.77 -42.67
C ARG A 260 13.59 25.24 -42.75
N ALA A 261 12.83 24.72 -43.71
CA ALA A 261 12.53 23.29 -43.80
C ALA A 261 13.78 22.37 -43.79
N PRO A 262 14.89 22.67 -44.50
CA PRO A 262 16.09 21.83 -44.44
C PRO A 262 16.74 21.79 -43.05
N GLN A 263 16.76 22.92 -42.34
CA GLN A 263 17.33 22.99 -40.98
C GLN A 263 16.43 22.25 -39.98
N VAL A 264 15.11 22.38 -40.11
CA VAL A 264 14.16 21.67 -39.26
C VAL A 264 14.17 20.17 -39.55
N GLU A 265 14.28 19.74 -40.82
CA GLU A 265 14.43 18.31 -41.16
C GLU A 265 15.65 17.71 -40.47
N ALA A 266 16.81 18.38 -40.53
CA ALA A 266 18.03 17.93 -39.86
C ALA A 266 17.87 17.88 -38.33
N ALA A 267 17.33 18.94 -37.72
CA ALA A 267 17.12 19.01 -36.28
C ALA A 267 16.16 17.92 -35.77
N VAL A 268 15.04 17.68 -36.46
CA VAL A 268 14.06 16.65 -36.08
C VAL A 268 14.59 15.24 -36.33
N MET A 269 15.43 15.03 -37.36
CA MET A 269 16.10 13.74 -37.54
C MET A 269 17.09 13.43 -36.41
N GLU A 270 17.78 14.44 -35.89
CA GLU A 270 18.75 14.32 -34.81
C GLU A 270 18.08 14.20 -33.43
N LEU A 271 17.14 15.09 -33.13
CA LEU A 271 16.55 15.25 -31.80
C LEU A 271 15.18 14.58 -31.67
N GLY A 272 14.55 14.15 -32.76
CA GLY A 272 13.16 13.67 -32.80
C GLY A 272 12.10 14.76 -32.66
N ARG A 273 12.50 16.01 -32.41
CA ARG A 273 11.64 17.16 -32.17
C ARG A 273 12.30 18.45 -32.66
N ASN A 274 11.55 19.54 -32.71
CA ASN A 274 12.05 20.89 -33.05
C ASN A 274 12.04 21.81 -31.81
N PRO A 275 12.91 21.55 -30.81
CA PRO A 275 12.92 22.34 -29.58
C PRO A 275 13.46 23.74 -29.88
N VAL A 276 12.78 24.75 -29.34
CA VAL A 276 13.30 26.11 -29.26
C VAL A 276 13.82 26.36 -27.86
N SER A 277 15.05 26.85 -27.78
CA SER A 277 15.57 27.45 -26.55
C SER A 277 15.24 28.93 -26.58
N PRO A 278 14.43 29.46 -25.65
CA PRO A 278 14.23 30.90 -25.49
C PRO A 278 15.50 31.68 -25.10
N GLN A 279 16.66 31.02 -25.00
CA GLN A 279 17.97 31.62 -24.79
C GLN A 279 18.35 32.51 -25.99
N GLY A 280 17.81 33.72 -26.00
CA GLY A 280 17.92 34.71 -27.07
C GLY A 280 16.57 35.35 -27.45
N ALA A 281 15.47 34.62 -27.32
CA ALA A 281 14.12 35.10 -27.64
C ALA A 281 13.33 35.39 -26.35
N ALA A 282 13.03 36.65 -26.09
CA ALA A 282 12.27 37.04 -24.89
C ALA A 282 10.91 36.32 -24.86
N LEU A 283 10.66 35.54 -23.80
CA LEU A 283 9.33 35.02 -23.49
C LEU A 283 8.37 36.21 -23.35
N LYS A 284 7.40 36.32 -24.25
CA LYS A 284 6.42 37.43 -24.23
C LYS A 284 5.31 37.17 -23.22
N ARG A 285 4.79 35.94 -23.22
CA ARG A 285 3.66 35.52 -22.41
C ARG A 285 3.66 34.01 -22.23
N ALA A 286 3.16 33.54 -21.09
CA ALA A 286 2.80 32.14 -20.87
C ALA A 286 1.45 32.05 -20.15
N TRP A 287 0.70 30.98 -20.40
CA TRP A 287 -0.55 30.68 -19.71
C TRP A 287 -0.81 29.17 -19.71
N ILE A 288 -1.74 28.75 -18.85
CA ILE A 288 -2.31 27.40 -18.88
C ILE A 288 -3.74 27.51 -19.40
N GLU A 289 -4.09 26.66 -20.36
CA GLU A 289 -5.49 26.48 -20.76
C GLU A 289 -6.29 25.95 -19.57
N PRO A 290 -7.46 26.54 -19.25
CA PRO A 290 -8.22 26.15 -18.07
C PRO A 290 -8.64 24.68 -18.17
N VAL A 291 -8.11 23.85 -17.26
CA VAL A 291 -8.51 22.45 -17.11
C VAL A 291 -9.45 22.34 -15.92
N ALA A 292 -10.65 21.83 -16.17
CA ALA A 292 -11.54 21.39 -15.10
C ALA A 292 -10.99 20.09 -14.51
N LEU A 293 -10.12 20.20 -13.51
CA LEU A 293 -9.68 19.05 -12.73
C LEU A 293 -10.77 18.72 -11.71
N GLU A 294 -11.55 17.67 -11.97
CA GLU A 294 -12.65 17.24 -11.09
C GLU A 294 -12.19 16.61 -9.77
N ARG A 295 -10.88 16.61 -9.49
CA ARG A 295 -10.24 15.85 -8.41
C ARG A 295 -9.37 16.74 -7.54
N GLY A 296 -9.35 16.44 -6.25
CA GLY A 296 -8.46 17.05 -5.25
C GLY A 296 -7.38 16.10 -4.76
N VAL A 297 -6.46 16.65 -3.98
CA VAL A 297 -5.40 15.94 -3.27
C VAL A 297 -5.83 15.70 -1.82
N LEU A 298 -5.82 14.45 -1.39
CA LEU A 298 -6.08 13.99 -0.03
C LEU A 298 -4.76 13.62 0.66
N VAL A 299 -4.49 14.21 1.81
CA VAL A 299 -3.31 13.91 2.65
C VAL A 299 -3.73 13.01 3.81
N ARG A 300 -3.30 11.76 3.79
CA ARG A 300 -3.40 10.83 4.92
C ARG A 300 -2.16 10.95 5.79
N GLN A 301 -2.34 10.96 7.12
CA GLN A 301 -1.25 11.23 8.06
C GLN A 301 -1.04 10.04 9.00
N ASP A 302 0.22 9.61 9.16
CA ASP A 302 0.64 8.71 10.23
C ASP A 302 1.45 9.50 11.26
N LEU A 303 0.80 9.79 12.39
CA LEU A 303 1.40 10.60 13.45
C LEU A 303 2.56 9.89 14.16
N ALA A 304 2.60 8.56 14.17
CA ALA A 304 3.64 7.80 14.84
C ALA A 304 4.95 7.84 14.03
N SER A 305 4.86 7.60 12.73
CA SER A 305 6.01 7.68 11.82
C SER A 305 6.36 9.11 11.39
N GLN A 306 5.44 10.08 11.57
CA GLN A 306 5.53 11.44 11.04
C GLN A 306 5.69 11.46 9.51
N GLN A 307 4.94 10.59 8.85
CA GLN A 307 4.85 10.49 7.40
C GLN A 307 3.43 10.76 6.93
N THR A 308 3.29 11.08 5.65
CA THR A 308 2.01 11.25 4.98
C THR A 308 1.96 10.45 3.71
N SER A 309 0.75 10.12 3.27
CA SER A 309 0.47 9.59 1.94
C SER A 309 -0.45 10.55 1.18
N LEU A 310 -0.16 10.76 -0.10
CA LEU A 310 -0.96 11.59 -0.99
C LEU A 310 -1.86 10.70 -1.85
N LEU A 311 -3.15 11.02 -1.87
CA LEU A 311 -4.19 10.26 -2.56
C LEU A 311 -5.05 11.21 -3.38
N SER A 312 -5.73 10.70 -4.41
CA SER A 312 -6.78 11.45 -5.10
C SER A 312 -8.10 11.32 -4.35
N HIS A 313 -8.91 12.39 -4.35
CA HIS A 313 -10.32 12.32 -3.96
C HIS A 313 -11.20 13.06 -4.97
N ARG A 314 -12.48 12.66 -5.05
CA ARG A 314 -13.50 13.30 -5.91
C ARG A 314 -14.68 13.72 -5.05
N GLY A 315 -14.93 15.03 -4.95
CA GLY A 315 -16.03 15.57 -4.12
C GLY A 315 -15.95 15.12 -2.65
N ASP A 316 -17.09 14.84 -2.03
CA ASP A 316 -17.18 14.37 -0.63
C ASP A 316 -17.12 12.84 -0.49
N ASP A 317 -16.90 12.09 -1.58
CA ASP A 317 -17.09 10.63 -1.67
C ASP A 317 -15.78 9.83 -1.41
N PRO A 318 -15.85 8.59 -0.86
CA PRO A 318 -14.70 7.81 -0.38
C PRO A 318 -13.96 7.03 -1.48
N GLY A 319 -14.15 7.39 -2.75
CA GLY A 319 -13.38 6.85 -3.87
C GLY A 319 -11.94 7.34 -3.85
N GLN A 320 -11.19 6.96 -2.81
CA GLN A 320 -9.77 7.26 -2.70
C GLN A 320 -9.01 6.37 -3.67
N SER A 321 -8.28 7.00 -4.59
CA SER A 321 -7.37 6.34 -5.51
C SER A 321 -5.98 6.97 -5.39
N VAL A 322 -5.01 6.43 -6.14
CA VAL A 322 -3.71 7.10 -6.30
C VAL A 322 -3.88 8.41 -7.06
N LEU A 323 -2.93 9.33 -6.92
CA LEU A 323 -2.98 10.60 -7.64
C LEU A 323 -2.73 10.39 -9.14
N PRO A 324 -3.61 10.89 -10.02
CA PRO A 324 -3.37 10.79 -11.45
C PRO A 324 -2.22 11.71 -11.85
N THR A 325 -1.53 11.34 -12.93
CA THR A 325 -0.55 12.22 -13.58
C THR A 325 -1.25 13.38 -14.30
N ILE A 326 -0.53 14.50 -14.47
CA ILE A 326 -1.02 15.65 -15.23
C ILE A 326 -0.08 15.91 -16.40
N ASP A 327 -0.57 15.68 -17.62
CA ASP A 327 0.17 16.01 -18.83
C ASP A 327 0.10 17.52 -19.10
N LEU A 328 1.25 18.21 -19.03
CA LEU A 328 1.31 19.65 -19.31
C LEU A 328 1.36 19.96 -20.80
N LYS A 329 1.54 18.96 -21.68
CA LYS A 329 1.49 19.14 -23.13
C LYS A 329 0.10 19.60 -23.56
N GLY A 330 0.06 20.64 -24.38
CA GLY A 330 -1.18 21.28 -24.83
C GLY A 330 -1.84 22.18 -23.77
N LEU A 331 -1.56 21.95 -22.48
CA LEU A 331 -2.03 22.79 -21.38
C LEU A 331 -1.19 24.06 -21.26
N VAL A 332 0.13 23.93 -21.26
CA VAL A 332 1.03 25.09 -21.19
C VAL A 332 1.22 25.68 -22.59
N ARG A 333 0.89 26.97 -22.71
CA ARG A 333 1.05 27.74 -23.95
C ARG A 333 2.02 28.89 -23.72
N LEU A 334 2.92 29.10 -24.69
CA LEU A 334 3.94 30.14 -24.64
C LEU A 334 3.98 30.97 -25.92
N GLU A 335 4.09 32.28 -25.80
CA GLU A 335 4.41 33.19 -26.89
C GLU A 335 5.88 33.60 -26.81
N VAL A 336 6.63 33.31 -27.87
CA VAL A 336 8.08 33.56 -27.95
C VAL A 336 8.35 34.59 -29.05
N ALA A 337 9.36 35.46 -28.86
CA ALA A 337 9.59 36.59 -29.75
C ALA A 337 9.76 36.23 -31.24
N ASP A 338 10.49 35.15 -31.53
CA ASP A 338 10.91 34.72 -32.87
C ASP A 338 10.10 33.53 -33.40
N VAL A 339 8.92 33.29 -32.84
CA VAL A 339 8.00 32.24 -33.29
C VAL A 339 6.65 32.88 -33.63
N SER A 340 6.17 32.65 -34.85
CA SER A 340 4.95 33.25 -35.39
C SER A 340 3.65 32.87 -34.69
N LEU A 341 3.58 31.70 -34.03
CA LEU A 341 2.39 31.22 -33.32
C LEU A 341 2.77 30.76 -31.90
N PRO A 342 1.82 30.74 -30.94
CA PRO A 342 2.05 30.17 -29.63
C PRO A 342 2.47 28.70 -29.70
N ILE A 343 3.44 28.34 -28.87
CA ILE A 343 4.00 26.99 -28.77
C ILE A 343 3.56 26.30 -27.48
N THR A 344 3.82 25.00 -27.39
CA THR A 344 3.60 24.15 -26.21
C THR A 344 4.87 23.37 -25.89
N LEU A 345 4.84 22.56 -24.84
CA LEU A 345 5.86 21.55 -24.57
C LEU A 345 6.00 20.58 -25.75
N CYS A 346 7.23 20.13 -25.97
CA CYS A 346 7.54 19.17 -27.02
C CYS A 346 6.79 17.85 -26.81
N PRO A 347 6.21 17.27 -27.87
CA PRO A 347 5.67 15.92 -27.81
C PRO A 347 6.81 14.88 -27.72
N PRO A 348 6.45 13.59 -27.52
CA PRO A 348 7.41 12.49 -27.56
C PRO A 348 8.23 12.47 -28.86
N VAL A 349 9.46 11.96 -28.79
CA VAL A 349 10.42 12.01 -29.91
C VAL A 349 10.00 11.12 -31.10
N GLU A 350 9.12 10.16 -30.86
CA GLU A 350 8.54 9.25 -31.84
C GLU A 350 7.55 9.96 -32.78
N ASP A 351 6.99 11.10 -32.36
CA ASP A 351 6.05 11.88 -33.15
C ASP A 351 6.74 12.67 -34.27
N LEU A 352 8.07 12.82 -34.20
CA LEU A 352 8.86 13.57 -35.20
C LEU A 352 8.26 14.96 -35.46
N ALA A 353 7.96 15.66 -34.35
CA ALA A 353 7.27 16.93 -34.40
C ALA A 353 8.17 18.03 -34.98
N VAL A 354 7.67 18.65 -36.05
CA VAL A 354 8.36 19.74 -36.77
C VAL A 354 7.98 21.12 -36.24
N GLU A 355 6.91 21.20 -35.46
CA GLU A 355 6.45 22.46 -34.88
C GLU A 355 7.40 22.89 -33.76
N PRO A 356 7.69 24.20 -33.64
CA PRO A 356 8.56 24.70 -32.58
C PRO A 356 7.92 24.41 -31.21
N CYS A 357 8.71 23.90 -30.28
CA CYS A 357 8.21 23.48 -28.97
C CYS A 357 9.22 23.75 -27.85
N LEU A 358 8.76 23.83 -26.60
CA LEU A 358 9.63 23.97 -25.44
C LEU A 358 10.01 22.60 -24.87
N ASP A 359 11.31 22.37 -24.64
CA ASP A 359 11.78 21.15 -23.98
C ASP A 359 11.29 21.12 -22.53
N ALA A 360 10.62 20.05 -22.10
CA ALA A 360 10.12 19.91 -20.73
C ALA A 360 11.25 19.92 -19.69
N ARG A 361 12.47 19.50 -20.07
CA ARG A 361 13.66 19.54 -19.20
C ARG A 361 14.06 20.96 -18.80
N SER A 362 13.59 21.97 -19.54
CA SER A 362 13.82 23.38 -19.21
C SER A 362 12.85 23.92 -18.15
N LEU A 363 11.85 23.13 -17.76
CA LEU A 363 10.86 23.48 -16.75
C LEU A 363 11.20 22.86 -15.40
N GLN A 364 10.74 23.55 -14.35
CA GLN A 364 10.77 23.03 -12.98
C GLN A 364 9.39 23.22 -12.34
N VAL A 365 8.88 22.20 -11.67
CA VAL A 365 7.67 22.28 -10.86
C VAL A 365 8.09 22.59 -9.42
N GLY A 366 7.83 23.81 -8.96
CA GLY A 366 8.26 24.30 -7.65
C GLY A 366 7.50 23.71 -6.44
N ASN A 367 7.09 22.44 -6.50
CA ASN A 367 6.31 21.77 -5.48
C ASN A 367 7.04 20.49 -5.02
N PRO A 368 7.40 20.34 -3.74
CA PRO A 368 8.14 19.16 -3.25
C PRO A 368 7.36 17.85 -3.36
N ALA A 369 6.05 17.93 -3.62
CA ALA A 369 5.16 16.80 -3.74
C ALA A 369 4.91 16.36 -5.18
N ALA A 370 5.58 16.99 -6.15
CA ALA A 370 5.43 16.67 -7.55
C ALA A 370 6.77 16.77 -8.29
N THR A 371 6.98 15.90 -9.27
CA THR A 371 8.11 15.92 -10.19
C THR A 371 7.60 16.09 -11.61
N LEU A 372 8.44 16.62 -12.49
CA LEU A 372 8.16 16.75 -13.92
C LEU A 372 9.13 15.85 -14.67
N ASP A 373 8.62 14.98 -15.52
CA ASP A 373 9.45 14.13 -16.38
C ASP A 373 9.89 14.84 -17.67
N GLU A 374 10.66 14.13 -18.49
CA GLU A 374 11.19 14.67 -19.76
C GLU A 374 10.13 14.82 -20.86
N ASP A 375 8.97 14.20 -20.67
CA ASP A 375 7.82 14.23 -21.57
C ASP A 375 6.81 15.31 -21.19
N GLY A 376 7.07 16.08 -20.13
CA GLY A 376 6.19 17.15 -19.66
C GLY A 376 5.02 16.66 -18.82
N VAL A 377 5.11 15.46 -18.26
CA VAL A 377 4.10 14.88 -17.37
C VAL A 377 4.50 15.12 -15.91
N VAL A 378 3.55 15.65 -15.14
CA VAL A 378 3.68 15.83 -13.69
C VAL A 378 3.28 14.55 -12.98
N HIS A 379 4.22 14.00 -12.21
CA HIS A 379 4.02 12.88 -11.31
C HIS A 379 3.96 13.39 -9.88
N PHE A 380 3.15 12.75 -9.05
CA PHE A 380 3.06 13.06 -7.63
C PHE A 380 3.86 12.05 -6.84
N VAL A 381 4.52 12.50 -5.79
CA VAL A 381 5.15 11.57 -4.84
C VAL A 381 4.07 10.93 -3.98
N ASP A 382 4.21 9.65 -3.66
CA ASP A 382 3.21 8.94 -2.87
C ASP A 382 3.14 9.38 -1.43
N GLY A 383 4.25 9.89 -0.90
CA GLY A 383 4.35 10.26 0.49
C GLY A 383 5.36 11.35 0.75
N LEU A 384 5.12 12.09 1.82
CA LEU A 384 5.96 13.20 2.26
C LEU A 384 6.20 13.12 3.77
N PRO A 385 7.34 13.61 4.26
CA PRO A 385 7.49 13.94 5.66
C PRO A 385 6.35 14.86 6.11
N LEU A 386 5.82 14.63 7.32
CA LEU A 386 4.71 15.43 7.84
C LEU A 386 5.08 16.91 8.00
N GLU A 387 6.37 17.24 8.19
CA GLU A 387 6.84 18.62 8.14
C GLU A 387 6.52 19.29 6.79
N THR A 388 6.77 18.59 5.67
CA THR A 388 6.49 19.09 4.32
C THR A 388 4.99 19.25 4.09
N ALA A 389 4.18 18.29 4.57
CA ALA A 389 2.73 18.39 4.51
C ALA A 389 2.17 19.58 5.31
N VAL A 390 2.79 19.93 6.44
CA VAL A 390 2.47 21.15 7.18
C VAL A 390 2.81 22.41 6.38
N GLN A 391 3.90 22.43 5.62
CA GLN A 391 4.19 23.57 4.73
C GLN A 391 3.16 23.69 3.59
N LEU A 392 2.70 22.56 3.04
CA LEU A 392 1.57 22.55 2.09
C LEU A 392 0.28 23.05 2.74
N ALA A 393 0.04 22.69 4.01
CA ALA A 393 -1.13 23.17 4.75
C ALA A 393 -1.12 24.70 4.93
N ARG A 394 0.07 25.29 5.13
CA ARG A 394 0.29 26.74 5.29
C ARG A 394 0.24 27.51 3.98
N SER A 395 0.53 26.88 2.84
CA SER A 395 0.57 27.58 1.54
C SER A 395 -0.81 27.98 1.02
N GLY A 396 -1.90 27.40 1.55
CA GLY A 396 -3.26 27.84 1.27
C GLY A 396 -4.29 26.71 1.29
N ALA A 397 -5.45 26.96 0.67
CA ALA A 397 -6.53 25.99 0.53
C ALA A 397 -6.25 24.93 -0.57
N GLY A 398 -5.37 25.24 -1.52
CA GLY A 398 -5.07 24.42 -2.67
C GLY A 398 -3.63 23.90 -2.71
N PHE A 399 -3.46 22.80 -3.42
CA PHE A 399 -2.17 22.26 -3.85
C PHE A 399 -1.80 22.93 -5.17
N ALA A 400 -0.87 23.89 -5.12
CA ALA A 400 -0.46 24.67 -6.28
C ALA A 400 0.68 23.98 -7.04
N LEU A 401 0.47 23.73 -8.33
CA LEU A 401 1.50 23.35 -9.29
C LEU A 401 1.90 24.60 -10.08
N ARG A 402 3.15 25.04 -9.89
CA ARG A 402 3.69 26.25 -10.51
C ARG A 402 4.88 25.88 -11.39
N PRO A 403 4.66 25.49 -12.66
CA PRO A 403 5.76 25.30 -13.59
C PRO A 403 6.48 26.63 -13.80
N THR A 404 7.81 26.58 -13.68
CA THR A 404 8.70 27.71 -13.82
C THR A 404 9.69 27.45 -14.95
N TYR A 405 10.03 28.51 -15.69
CA TYR A 405 11.08 28.53 -16.70
C TYR A 405 12.03 29.67 -16.33
N GLU A 406 13.33 29.39 -16.18
CA GLU A 406 14.34 30.38 -15.76
C GLU A 406 13.92 31.24 -14.54
N ARG A 407 13.24 30.61 -13.56
CA ARG A 407 12.64 31.23 -12.35
C ARG A 407 11.39 32.10 -12.58
N GLN A 408 10.96 32.29 -13.82
CA GLN A 408 9.67 32.91 -14.12
C GLN A 408 8.56 31.86 -13.99
N VAL A 409 7.54 32.15 -13.18
CA VAL A 409 6.34 31.32 -13.09
C VAL A 409 5.57 31.47 -14.40
N LEU A 410 5.41 30.36 -15.13
CA LEU A 410 4.67 30.35 -16.39
C LEU A 410 3.17 30.42 -16.13
N ALA A 411 2.70 29.63 -15.17
CA ALA A 411 1.31 29.53 -14.77
C ALA A 411 1.17 28.83 -13.40
N SER A 412 -0.05 28.76 -12.88
CA SER A 412 -0.38 28.06 -11.63
C SER A 412 -1.65 27.24 -11.84
N VAL A 413 -1.58 25.95 -11.53
CA VAL A 413 -2.75 25.07 -11.41
C VAL A 413 -2.99 24.83 -9.93
N GLU A 414 -4.21 25.08 -9.45
CA GLU A 414 -4.56 24.85 -8.05
C GLU A 414 -5.55 23.68 -7.94
N LEU A 415 -5.11 22.62 -7.28
CA LEU A 415 -5.95 21.47 -6.93
C LEU A 415 -6.52 21.66 -5.52
N PRO A 416 -7.77 21.28 -5.22
CA PRO A 416 -8.26 21.26 -3.84
C PRO A 416 -7.36 20.40 -2.94
N LEU A 417 -7.01 20.88 -1.73
CA LEU A 417 -6.15 20.15 -0.78
C LEU A 417 -6.91 19.80 0.52
N TRP A 418 -7.17 18.51 0.69
CA TRP A 418 -7.85 17.93 1.83
C TRP A 418 -6.87 17.19 2.77
N PHE A 419 -7.01 17.34 4.08
CA PHE A 419 -6.30 16.51 5.07
C PHE A 419 -7.28 15.54 5.72
N GLU A 420 -7.03 14.24 5.61
CA GLU A 420 -7.80 13.23 6.33
C GLU A 420 -7.59 13.41 7.84
N ARG A 421 -8.67 13.32 8.63
CA ARG A 421 -8.58 13.37 10.09
C ARG A 421 -7.64 12.26 10.57
N PRO A 422 -6.52 12.59 11.25
CA PRO A 422 -5.63 11.57 11.78
C PRO A 422 -6.27 10.85 12.98
N GLN A 423 -5.66 9.74 13.39
CA GLN A 423 -5.98 9.13 14.69
C GLN A 423 -5.56 10.06 15.83
N ASP A 424 -6.23 9.94 16.98
CA ASP A 424 -5.90 10.71 18.18
C ASP A 424 -4.43 10.52 18.57
N LEU A 425 -3.76 11.62 18.90
CA LEU A 425 -2.38 11.59 19.36
C LEU A 425 -2.35 11.30 20.87
N VAL A 426 -2.16 10.03 21.24
CA VAL A 426 -2.13 9.60 22.65
C VAL A 426 -0.70 9.30 23.09
N LEU A 427 -0.21 10.05 24.08
CA LEU A 427 1.12 9.90 24.67
C LEU A 427 0.99 9.31 26.08
N HIS A 428 1.52 8.10 26.26
CA HIS A 428 1.34 7.31 27.48
C HIS A 428 2.55 7.37 28.42
N GLY A 429 2.29 7.36 29.72
CA GLY A 429 3.27 6.99 30.74
C GLY A 429 3.51 5.47 30.77
N SER A 430 4.67 5.05 31.27
CA SER A 430 4.94 3.64 31.58
C SER A 430 4.06 3.12 32.72
N ALA A 431 4.00 1.81 32.95
CA ALA A 431 3.06 1.21 33.91
C ALA A 431 3.09 1.88 35.29
N GLY A 432 1.92 2.38 35.74
CA GLY A 432 1.72 3.14 36.98
C GLY A 432 2.37 4.53 37.03
N ALA A 433 3.13 4.91 36.00
CA ALA A 433 3.83 6.19 35.93
C ALA A 433 2.94 7.29 35.35
N ARG A 434 3.24 8.54 35.75
CA ARG A 434 2.57 9.73 35.23
C ARG A 434 2.70 9.82 33.70
N GLY A 435 1.68 10.33 33.03
CA GLY A 435 1.75 10.73 31.62
C GLY A 435 2.77 11.86 31.40
N PRO A 436 3.30 12.01 30.18
CA PRO A 436 4.26 13.05 29.88
C PRO A 436 3.61 14.44 29.92
N ASP A 437 4.32 15.43 30.43
CA ASP A 437 3.85 16.81 30.33
C ASP A 437 3.94 17.26 28.88
N LEU A 438 2.92 17.96 28.37
CA LEU A 438 2.85 18.34 26.96
C LEU A 438 2.93 19.86 26.79
N GLN A 439 3.71 20.29 25.80
CA GLN A 439 3.59 21.60 25.20
C GLN A 439 2.96 21.44 23.82
N VAL A 440 1.77 22.00 23.63
CA VAL A 440 1.01 21.92 22.39
C VAL A 440 0.91 23.33 21.80
N VAL A 441 1.46 23.55 20.61
CA VAL A 441 1.22 24.76 19.84
C VAL A 441 0.15 24.46 18.81
N VAL A 442 -0.91 25.27 18.77
CA VAL A 442 -2.00 25.17 17.80
C VAL A 442 -1.98 26.42 16.94
N GLU A 443 -1.69 26.27 15.66
CA GLU A 443 -1.74 27.35 14.66
C GLU A 443 -3.04 27.23 13.87
N ALA A 444 -3.87 28.28 13.87
CA ALA A 444 -5.14 28.26 13.15
C ALA A 444 -5.06 28.94 11.79
N LEU A 445 -5.30 28.17 10.73
CA LEU A 445 -5.42 28.60 9.34
C LEU A 445 -6.89 28.55 8.89
N PRO A 446 -7.34 29.32 7.87
CA PRO A 446 -8.75 29.50 7.52
C PRO A 446 -9.63 28.24 7.62
N GLU A 447 -9.17 27.12 7.05
CA GLU A 447 -9.93 25.87 7.01
C GLU A 447 -9.36 24.74 7.88
N ARG A 448 -8.27 24.98 8.62
CA ARG A 448 -7.52 23.90 9.29
C ARG A 448 -6.73 24.37 10.51
N LEU A 449 -6.41 23.43 11.39
CA LEU A 449 -5.59 23.60 12.59
C LEU A 449 -4.31 22.77 12.45
N ILE A 450 -3.16 23.37 12.75
CA ILE A 450 -1.87 22.67 12.81
C ILE A 450 -1.48 22.50 14.26
N PHE A 451 -1.28 21.25 14.69
CA PHE A 451 -0.80 20.89 16.02
C PHE A 451 0.70 20.61 15.98
N SER A 452 1.45 21.22 16.89
CA SER A 452 2.84 20.89 17.19
C SER A 452 2.95 20.49 18.65
N THR A 453 3.09 19.19 18.91
CA THR A 453 3.08 18.61 20.26
C THR A 453 4.48 18.18 20.66
N ARG A 454 4.99 18.68 21.78
CA ARG A 454 6.28 18.27 22.35
C ARG A 454 6.08 17.73 23.75
N ALA A 455 6.51 16.50 23.99
CA ALA A 455 6.58 15.93 25.34
C ALA A 455 7.77 16.51 26.11
N ARG A 456 7.52 17.05 27.31
CA ARG A 456 8.50 17.53 28.29
C ARG A 456 8.73 16.45 29.35
N GLY A 457 9.99 16.21 29.70
CA GLY A 457 10.40 15.32 30.79
C GLY A 457 11.32 14.17 30.34
N PRO A 458 12.14 13.63 31.25
CA PRO A 458 13.00 12.49 30.95
C PRO A 458 12.12 11.24 30.81
N GLY A 459 11.94 10.77 29.58
CA GLY A 459 11.39 9.44 29.31
C GLY A 459 12.35 8.39 29.86
N ARG A 460 12.32 8.14 31.17
CA ARG A 460 13.15 7.10 31.80
C ARG A 460 12.57 5.74 31.40
N GLY A 461 13.17 5.14 30.37
CA GLY A 461 13.12 3.70 30.14
C GLY A 461 12.21 3.20 29.01
N ASP A 462 11.60 4.06 28.19
CA ASP A 462 10.91 3.62 26.98
C ASP A 462 11.68 4.08 25.72
N PRO A 463 12.26 3.17 24.92
CA PRO A 463 12.85 3.48 23.61
C PRO A 463 11.85 4.11 22.62
N ARG A 464 10.55 4.03 22.88
CA ARG A 464 9.48 4.68 22.12
C ARG A 464 9.08 6.05 22.67
N ALA A 465 9.69 6.51 23.77
CA ALA A 465 9.41 7.82 24.32
C ALA A 465 9.85 8.89 23.31
N HIS A 466 8.88 9.58 22.71
CA HIS A 466 9.05 10.75 21.85
C HIS A 466 9.65 11.98 22.59
N ALA A 467 10.38 11.76 23.68
CA ALA A 467 10.94 12.80 24.54
C ALA A 467 11.85 13.72 23.72
N GLY A 468 11.45 14.98 23.60
CA GLY A 468 12.20 16.01 22.86
C GLY A 468 11.91 16.10 21.36
N ARG A 469 11.15 15.16 20.77
CA ARG A 469 10.69 15.28 19.38
C ARG A 469 9.37 16.05 19.33
N THR A 470 9.22 16.91 18.33
CA THR A 470 7.95 17.56 18.03
C THR A 470 7.14 16.64 17.12
N LEU A 471 5.90 16.37 17.49
CA LEU A 471 4.94 15.63 16.68
C LEU A 471 3.98 16.63 16.06
N LEU A 472 3.88 16.59 14.74
CA LEU A 472 2.99 17.42 13.96
C LEU A 472 1.67 16.68 13.68
N ALA A 473 0.60 17.44 13.46
CA ALA A 473 -0.64 16.96 12.87
C ALA A 473 -1.38 18.14 12.22
N VAL A 474 -2.07 17.89 11.11
CA VAL A 474 -2.96 18.85 10.43
C VAL A 474 -4.38 18.33 10.53
N VAL A 475 -5.31 19.16 10.98
CA VAL A 475 -6.71 18.77 11.19
C VAL A 475 -7.61 19.77 10.50
N GLN A 476 -8.50 19.29 9.64
CA GLN A 476 -9.49 20.16 9.02
C GLN A 476 -10.42 20.71 10.08
N LEU A 477 -10.82 21.98 9.95
CA LEU A 477 -11.63 22.64 10.98
C LEU A 477 -12.98 21.92 11.17
N ARG A 478 -13.54 21.34 10.10
CA ARG A 478 -14.77 20.53 10.15
C ARG A 478 -14.64 19.24 10.97
N ASP A 479 -13.42 18.68 11.06
CA ASP A 479 -13.14 17.43 11.77
C ASP A 479 -12.57 17.68 13.18
N ALA A 480 -12.25 18.94 13.51
CA ALA A 480 -11.54 19.32 14.73
C ALA A 480 -12.20 18.78 16.01
N GLY A 481 -13.52 18.84 16.12
CA GLY A 481 -14.24 18.35 17.31
C GLY A 481 -14.12 16.85 17.59
N SER A 482 -13.50 16.09 16.68
CA SER A 482 -13.32 14.64 16.80
C SER A 482 -11.87 14.19 16.90
N PHE A 483 -10.89 15.11 16.88
CA PHE A 483 -9.48 14.79 17.03
C PHE A 483 -8.98 15.23 18.41
N HIS A 484 -8.21 14.37 19.07
CA HIS A 484 -7.66 14.65 20.40
C HIS A 484 -6.14 14.51 20.48
N VAL A 485 -5.52 15.37 21.31
CA VAL A 485 -4.14 15.23 21.78
C VAL A 485 -4.19 14.93 23.28
N ILE A 486 -3.72 13.75 23.69
CA ILE A 486 -3.97 13.23 25.04
C ILE A 486 -2.64 12.90 25.73
N SER A 487 -2.39 13.51 26.90
CA SER A 487 -1.42 12.99 27.87
C SER A 487 -2.08 11.99 28.79
N ARG A 488 -1.67 10.72 28.73
CA ARG A 488 -2.29 9.65 29.51
C ARG A 488 -1.31 9.01 30.49
N GLY A 489 -1.72 8.89 31.75
CA GLY A 489 -0.98 8.09 32.73
C GLY A 489 -0.94 6.61 32.37
N GLY A 490 0.12 5.91 32.80
CA GLY A 490 0.26 4.49 32.51
C GLY A 490 -0.68 3.62 33.33
N GLN A 491 -1.00 2.44 32.80
CA GLN A 491 -1.84 1.47 33.48
C GLN A 491 -1.15 0.92 34.74
N GLY A 492 -1.89 0.80 35.84
CA GLY A 492 -1.37 0.21 37.08
C GLY A 492 -1.00 -1.26 36.92
N ALA A 493 -0.01 -1.73 37.69
CA ALA A 493 0.44 -3.13 37.64
C ALA A 493 -0.65 -4.09 38.15
N SER A 494 -0.73 -5.29 37.58
CA SER A 494 -1.62 -6.33 38.11
C SER A 494 -1.17 -6.79 39.50
N GLY A 495 -2.13 -7.10 40.37
CA GLY A 495 -1.87 -7.68 41.69
C GLY A 495 -1.34 -9.10 41.60
N SER A 496 -0.61 -9.53 42.63
CA SER A 496 -0.04 -10.88 42.69
C SER A 496 -1.13 -11.94 42.88
N THR A 497 -1.02 -13.08 42.20
CA THR A 497 -1.90 -14.21 42.46
C THR A 497 -1.59 -14.82 43.85
N GLY A 498 -2.63 -15.15 44.59
CA GLY A 498 -2.54 -15.80 45.89
C GLY A 498 -2.00 -17.23 45.78
N SER A 499 -1.26 -17.66 46.80
CA SER A 499 -0.70 -19.00 46.86
C SER A 499 -1.79 -20.06 47.00
N ARG A 500 -1.59 -21.25 46.41
CA ARG A 500 -2.48 -22.38 46.65
C ARG A 500 -2.29 -22.92 48.07
N GLY A 501 -3.39 -23.27 48.73
CA GLY A 501 -3.38 -23.94 50.03
C GLY A 501 -2.81 -25.35 49.93
N THR A 502 -2.14 -25.81 50.99
CA THR A 502 -1.55 -27.16 51.05
C THR A 502 -2.63 -28.21 51.23
N ASP A 503 -2.54 -29.34 50.55
CA ASP A 503 -3.47 -30.43 50.79
C ASP A 503 -3.25 -31.05 52.19
N GLY A 504 -4.32 -31.54 52.79
CA GLY A 504 -4.31 -32.15 54.12
C GLY A 504 -3.69 -33.54 54.10
N THR A 505 -3.12 -33.95 55.23
CA THR A 505 -2.47 -35.26 55.36
C THR A 505 -3.49 -36.40 55.37
N THR A 506 -3.15 -37.54 54.78
CA THR A 506 -4.01 -38.73 54.88
C THR A 506 -3.97 -39.28 56.30
N GLY A 507 -5.13 -39.70 56.82
CA GLY A 507 -5.24 -40.35 58.10
C GLY A 507 -4.66 -41.76 58.08
N ASN A 508 -4.06 -42.19 59.19
CA ASN A 508 -3.46 -43.53 59.29
C ASN A 508 -4.53 -44.61 59.29
N SER A 509 -4.33 -45.70 58.56
CA SER A 509 -5.23 -46.84 58.65
C SER A 509 -5.19 -47.50 60.02
N GLY A 510 -6.35 -47.94 60.48
CA GLY A 510 -6.50 -48.77 61.67
C GLY A 510 -5.97 -50.18 61.43
N MET A 511 -5.62 -50.87 62.50
CA MET A 511 -5.13 -52.24 62.47
C MET A 511 -6.32 -53.20 62.54
N SER A 512 -6.35 -54.24 61.71
CA SER A 512 -7.40 -55.27 61.77
C SER A 512 -7.34 -56.07 63.07
N ALA A 513 -8.49 -56.62 63.46
CA ALA A 513 -8.60 -57.48 64.62
C ALA A 513 -7.72 -58.74 64.50
N SER A 514 -7.07 -59.15 65.59
CA SER A 514 -6.29 -60.38 65.67
C SER A 514 -6.66 -61.19 66.91
N CYS A 515 -6.93 -62.48 66.71
CA CYS A 515 -7.36 -63.41 67.76
C CYS A 515 -6.24 -63.66 68.79
N PRO A 516 -6.58 -63.86 70.08
CA PRO A 516 -7.93 -64.00 70.62
C PRO A 516 -8.57 -62.69 71.13
N PHE A 517 -7.83 -61.58 71.23
CA PHE A 517 -8.26 -60.46 72.08
C PHE A 517 -8.20 -59.06 71.45
N SER A 518 -7.54 -58.87 70.30
CA SER A 518 -7.39 -57.53 69.75
C SER A 518 -8.49 -57.23 68.73
N SER A 519 -9.37 -56.28 69.06
CA SER A 519 -10.36 -55.76 68.10
C SER A 519 -9.68 -54.84 67.08
N GLY A 520 -10.34 -54.64 65.94
CA GLY A 520 -9.85 -53.72 64.92
C GLY A 520 -9.85 -52.30 65.46
N THR A 521 -8.77 -51.55 65.21
CA THR A 521 -8.71 -50.14 65.62
C THR A 521 -9.27 -49.25 64.52
N SER A 522 -9.87 -48.13 64.91
CA SER A 522 -10.37 -47.14 63.95
C SER A 522 -9.23 -46.50 63.17
N GLY A 523 -9.50 -46.12 61.93
CA GLY A 523 -8.58 -45.29 61.15
C GLY A 523 -8.50 -43.88 61.74
N GLY A 524 -7.32 -43.26 61.66
CA GLY A 524 -7.14 -41.85 62.00
C GLY A 524 -7.85 -40.95 60.99
N ASN A 525 -8.33 -39.79 61.45
CA ASN A 525 -8.92 -38.80 60.56
C ASN A 525 -7.84 -38.20 59.63
N GLY A 526 -8.24 -37.79 58.44
CA GLY A 526 -7.38 -37.00 57.57
C GLY A 526 -7.18 -35.59 58.12
N GLY A 527 -5.99 -35.02 57.92
CA GLY A 527 -5.69 -33.64 58.23
C GLY A 527 -6.47 -32.67 57.34
N PRO A 528 -6.80 -31.46 57.84
CA PRO A 528 -7.46 -30.44 57.05
C PRO A 528 -6.55 -29.91 55.94
N GLY A 529 -7.15 -29.48 54.83
CA GLY A 529 -6.44 -28.71 53.80
C GLY A 529 -6.17 -27.28 54.29
N GLY A 530 -5.01 -26.74 53.94
CA GLY A 530 -4.63 -25.36 54.20
C GLY A 530 -5.44 -24.37 53.36
N THR A 531 -5.66 -23.17 53.88
CA THR A 531 -6.34 -22.10 53.15
C THR A 531 -5.48 -21.59 51.99
N GLY A 532 -6.11 -21.24 50.87
CA GLY A 532 -5.45 -20.51 49.80
C GLY A 532 -5.10 -19.09 50.26
N GLY A 533 -3.95 -18.59 49.82
CA GLY A 533 -3.54 -17.20 50.04
C GLY A 533 -4.41 -16.22 49.27
N ASN A 534 -4.64 -15.04 49.81
CA ASN A 534 -5.38 -13.98 49.11
C ASN A 534 -4.56 -13.44 47.93
N GLY A 535 -5.25 -12.98 46.89
CA GLY A 535 -4.61 -12.23 45.82
C GLY A 535 -4.18 -10.84 46.29
N GLY A 536 -3.04 -10.36 45.83
CA GLY A 536 -2.55 -9.01 46.08
C GLY A 536 -3.39 -7.95 45.37
N PRO A 537 -3.45 -6.71 45.87
CA PRO A 537 -4.17 -5.62 45.21
C PRO A 537 -3.50 -5.22 43.89
N GLY A 538 -4.29 -4.71 42.96
CA GLY A 538 -3.78 -4.06 41.75
C GLY A 538 -3.10 -2.73 42.09
N GLY A 539 -2.05 -2.39 41.36
CA GLY A 539 -1.36 -1.11 41.45
C GLY A 539 -2.23 0.04 40.94
N ARG A 540 -2.03 1.24 41.48
CA ARG A 540 -2.71 2.46 41.01
C ARG A 540 -2.28 2.81 39.59
N GLY A 541 -3.19 3.31 38.78
CA GLY A 541 -2.85 3.93 37.50
C GLY A 541 -2.11 5.26 37.69
N GLY A 542 -1.19 5.58 36.79
CA GLY A 542 -0.46 6.84 36.85
C GLY A 542 -1.35 8.04 36.55
N ASP A 543 -1.01 9.20 37.10
CA ASP A 543 -1.75 10.45 36.82
C ASP A 543 -1.48 10.95 35.38
N GLY A 544 -2.36 11.78 34.82
CA GLY A 544 -2.10 12.48 33.56
C GLY A 544 -0.98 13.53 33.70
N GLY A 545 -0.30 13.82 32.60
CA GLY A 545 0.69 14.91 32.55
C GLY A 545 0.03 16.29 32.56
N GLU A 546 0.76 17.32 32.95
CA GLU A 546 0.34 18.71 32.74
C GLU A 546 0.44 19.09 31.26
N VAL A 547 -0.53 19.86 30.79
CA VAL A 547 -0.62 20.26 29.39
C VAL A 547 -0.68 21.78 29.31
N GLU A 548 0.26 22.36 28.57
CA GLU A 548 0.31 23.76 28.22
C GLU A 548 0.01 23.92 26.72
N ILE A 549 -1.01 24.71 26.40
CA ILE A 549 -1.45 24.96 25.02
C ILE A 549 -1.15 26.41 24.65
N GLU A 550 -0.44 26.64 23.55
CA GLU A 550 -0.24 27.95 22.92
C GLU A 550 -1.09 28.02 21.64
N LEU A 551 -2.19 28.76 21.68
CA LEU A 551 -3.04 29.00 20.51
C LEU A 551 -2.57 30.26 19.77
N ARG A 552 -2.20 30.10 18.48
CA ARG A 552 -1.73 31.15 17.57
C ARG A 552 -2.76 31.40 16.47
N CYS A 553 -3.34 32.60 16.47
CA CYS A 553 -4.35 33.02 15.49
C CYS A 553 -4.61 34.53 15.60
N GLU A 554 -5.38 35.06 14.65
CA GLU A 554 -5.93 36.41 14.74
C GLU A 554 -6.87 36.56 15.97
N PRO A 555 -6.88 37.70 16.68
CA PRO A 555 -7.56 37.85 17.97
C PRO A 555 -9.04 37.42 17.99
N ALA A 556 -9.82 37.85 16.99
CA ALA A 556 -11.24 37.51 16.88
C ALA A 556 -11.47 36.01 16.70
N ARG A 557 -10.56 35.36 15.97
CA ARG A 557 -10.60 33.94 15.70
C ARG A 557 -10.16 33.11 16.89
N CYS A 558 -9.15 33.57 17.64
CA CYS A 558 -8.72 32.89 18.85
C CYS A 558 -9.84 32.80 19.89
N ALA A 559 -10.62 33.87 20.07
CA ALA A 559 -11.76 33.85 20.99
C ALA A 559 -12.80 32.78 20.63
N GLN A 560 -12.98 32.49 19.33
CA GLN A 560 -13.90 31.44 18.85
C GLN A 560 -13.30 30.03 18.98
N LEU A 561 -12.00 29.89 18.74
CA LEU A 561 -11.33 28.59 18.71
C LEU A 561 -10.86 28.11 20.09
N GLU A 562 -10.66 29.00 21.06
CA GLU A 562 -10.21 28.65 22.41
C GLU A 562 -11.03 27.52 23.06
N PRO A 563 -12.39 27.56 23.13
CA PRO A 563 -13.16 26.48 23.74
C PRO A 563 -13.05 25.16 22.96
N LEU A 564 -12.96 25.22 21.63
CA LEU A 564 -12.78 24.05 20.78
C LEU A 564 -11.43 23.38 21.06
N VAL A 565 -10.34 24.17 21.04
CA VAL A 565 -8.98 23.67 21.29
C VAL A 565 -8.83 23.14 22.71
N ALA A 566 -9.46 23.79 23.69
CA ALA A 566 -9.49 23.30 25.08
C ALA A 566 -10.16 21.93 25.23
N ALA A 567 -11.18 21.63 24.40
CA ALA A 567 -11.84 20.33 24.39
C ALA A 567 -11.03 19.25 23.64
N MET A 568 -10.20 19.63 22.68
CA MET A 568 -9.40 18.70 21.89
C MET A 568 -8.14 18.20 22.62
N VAL A 569 -7.60 18.96 23.56
CA VAL A 569 -6.34 18.59 24.22
C VAL A 569 -6.61 18.20 25.68
N LEU A 570 -6.37 16.92 26.00
CA LEU A 570 -6.79 16.31 27.25
C LEU A 570 -5.60 15.81 28.08
N SER A 571 -5.83 15.77 29.40
CA SER A 571 -4.97 15.05 30.33
C SER A 571 -5.79 14.02 31.09
N GLU A 572 -5.39 12.75 31.01
CA GLU A 572 -6.14 11.63 31.54
C GLU A 572 -5.27 10.77 32.47
N GLY A 573 -5.84 10.37 33.61
CA GLY A 573 -5.23 9.35 34.44
C GLY A 573 -5.34 7.96 33.82
N GLY A 574 -4.28 7.16 33.99
CA GLY A 574 -4.21 5.77 33.58
C GLY A 574 -5.17 4.87 34.37
N ALA A 575 -5.62 3.78 33.75
CA ALA A 575 -6.45 2.79 34.43
C ALA A 575 -5.70 2.13 35.59
N GLY A 576 -6.41 1.79 36.66
CA GLY A 576 -5.84 0.96 37.74
C GLY A 576 -5.54 -0.46 37.27
N GLY A 577 -4.58 -1.11 37.92
CA GLY A 577 -4.26 -2.50 37.67
C GLY A 577 -5.33 -3.44 38.19
N ALA A 578 -5.50 -4.60 37.54
CA ALA A 578 -6.42 -5.61 38.04
C ALA A 578 -5.92 -6.18 39.37
N GLY A 579 -6.83 -6.51 40.28
CA GLY A 579 -6.49 -7.25 41.49
C GLY A 579 -6.03 -8.68 41.17
N GLY A 580 -5.10 -9.20 41.96
CA GLY A 580 -4.61 -10.57 41.83
C GLY A 580 -5.68 -11.59 42.18
N GLN A 581 -5.65 -12.77 41.55
CA GLN A 581 -6.62 -13.80 41.88
C GLN A 581 -6.32 -14.44 43.24
N GLY A 582 -7.34 -14.77 44.03
CA GLY A 582 -7.16 -15.55 45.26
C GLY A 582 -6.73 -16.98 44.94
N GLY A 583 -5.83 -17.54 45.76
CA GLY A 583 -5.36 -18.91 45.62
C GLY A 583 -6.44 -19.91 46.03
N ALA A 584 -6.47 -21.05 45.35
CA ALA A 584 -7.40 -22.13 45.72
C ALA A 584 -7.03 -22.73 47.08
N GLY A 585 -8.02 -23.11 47.88
CA GLY A 585 -7.82 -23.87 49.12
C GLY A 585 -7.30 -25.29 48.85
N GLY A 586 -6.51 -25.81 49.79
CA GLY A 586 -6.02 -27.18 49.75
C GLY A 586 -7.14 -28.18 50.01
N GLN A 587 -7.08 -29.34 49.40
CA GLN A 587 -8.06 -30.39 49.64
C GLN A 587 -7.81 -31.05 50.99
N GLY A 588 -8.87 -31.36 51.73
CA GLY A 588 -8.75 -32.09 52.99
C GLY A 588 -8.33 -33.54 52.76
N GLY A 589 -7.40 -34.02 53.60
CA GLY A 589 -6.81 -35.35 53.49
C GLY A 589 -7.85 -36.45 53.71
N ALA A 590 -7.68 -37.58 53.04
CA ALA A 590 -8.60 -38.71 53.22
C ALA A 590 -8.48 -39.28 54.64
N GLY A 591 -9.59 -39.74 55.21
CA GLY A 591 -9.55 -40.48 56.47
C GLY A 591 -8.95 -41.88 56.26
N GLY A 592 -8.24 -42.37 57.27
CA GLY A 592 -7.68 -43.72 57.27
C GLY A 592 -8.77 -44.78 57.32
N GLN A 593 -8.55 -45.92 56.69
CA GLN A 593 -9.52 -47.01 56.73
C GLN A 593 -9.57 -47.63 58.14
N GLY A 594 -10.75 -48.04 58.60
CA GLY A 594 -10.88 -48.78 59.86
C GLY A 594 -10.39 -50.20 59.71
N GLY A 595 -9.78 -50.77 60.76
CA GLY A 595 -9.32 -52.15 60.75
C GLY A 595 -10.49 -53.14 60.65
N SER A 596 -10.36 -54.17 59.83
CA SER A 596 -11.42 -55.18 59.66
C SER A 596 -11.62 -55.99 60.95
N GLY A 597 -12.89 -56.26 61.29
CA GLY A 597 -13.24 -57.20 62.35
C GLY A 597 -12.97 -58.65 61.93
N THR A 598 -12.92 -59.57 62.89
CA THR A 598 -12.71 -60.99 62.59
C THR A 598 -13.49 -61.88 63.57
N SER A 599 -13.91 -63.05 63.11
CA SER A 599 -14.53 -64.08 63.95
C SER A 599 -13.49 -65.09 64.40
N CYS A 600 -13.24 -65.16 65.70
CA CYS A 600 -12.32 -66.12 66.29
C CYS A 600 -13.09 -67.38 66.70
N TYR A 601 -12.49 -68.56 66.51
CA TYR A 601 -13.06 -69.83 66.97
C TYR A 601 -12.07 -70.51 67.91
N LYS A 602 -12.49 -70.72 69.17
CA LYS A 602 -11.68 -71.41 70.17
C LYS A 602 -12.60 -72.28 71.02
N GLU A 603 -12.28 -73.57 71.15
CA GLU A 603 -12.97 -74.53 72.03
C GLU A 603 -14.49 -74.62 71.82
N GLY A 604 -14.95 -74.65 70.56
CA GLY A 604 -16.37 -74.84 70.26
C GLY A 604 -17.24 -73.58 70.32
N ARG A 605 -16.67 -72.42 70.69
CA ARG A 605 -17.38 -71.14 70.78
C ARG A 605 -16.77 -70.11 69.83
N SER A 606 -17.61 -69.45 69.04
CA SER A 606 -17.20 -68.33 68.19
C SER A 606 -17.36 -67.01 68.93
N THR A 607 -16.33 -66.18 68.92
CA THR A 607 -16.38 -64.80 69.41
C THR A 607 -16.05 -63.84 68.27
N TYR A 608 -16.83 -62.77 68.12
CA TYR A 608 -16.62 -61.76 67.10
C TYR A 608 -15.86 -60.58 67.69
N LEU A 609 -14.73 -60.23 67.08
CA LEU A 609 -13.97 -59.03 67.41
C LEU A 609 -14.39 -57.92 66.44
N ALA A 610 -14.82 -56.79 67.00
CA ALA A 610 -15.39 -55.69 66.23
C ALA A 610 -14.35 -55.07 65.27
N SER A 611 -14.84 -54.55 64.15
CA SER A 611 -14.07 -53.70 63.24
C SER A 611 -13.87 -52.31 63.83
N GLY A 612 -12.78 -51.66 63.44
CA GLY A 612 -12.59 -50.22 63.63
C GLY A 612 -13.43 -49.41 62.64
N SER A 613 -13.82 -48.21 63.02
CA SER A 613 -14.50 -47.28 62.11
C SER A 613 -13.48 -46.58 61.20
N PRO A 614 -13.81 -46.27 59.94
CA PRO A 614 -12.97 -45.41 59.11
C PRO A 614 -12.86 -44.01 59.72
N GLY A 615 -11.69 -43.40 59.60
CA GLY A 615 -11.47 -42.01 59.94
C GLY A 615 -12.27 -41.09 58.99
N MET A 616 -12.63 -39.91 59.50
CA MET A 616 -13.28 -38.89 58.69
C MET A 616 -12.27 -38.21 57.76
N ARG A 617 -12.73 -37.78 56.59
CA ARG A 617 -11.95 -36.91 55.69
C ARG A 617 -11.75 -35.55 56.38
N GLY A 618 -10.55 -34.99 56.26
CA GLY A 618 -10.29 -33.60 56.65
C GLY A 618 -11.13 -32.62 55.84
N ALA A 619 -11.42 -31.45 56.41
CA ALA A 619 -12.11 -30.39 55.69
C ALA A 619 -11.19 -29.80 54.60
N ASN A 620 -11.77 -29.38 53.47
CA ASN A 620 -11.04 -28.58 52.48
C ASN A 620 -10.73 -27.20 53.07
N GLY A 621 -9.57 -26.66 52.73
CA GLY A 621 -9.24 -25.26 53.00
C GLY A 621 -10.11 -24.32 52.19
N ALA A 622 -10.38 -23.13 52.72
CA ALA A 622 -11.07 -22.09 51.99
C ALA A 622 -10.19 -21.52 50.87
N ASN A 623 -10.81 -21.05 49.79
CA ASN A 623 -10.12 -20.24 48.78
C ASN A 623 -9.76 -18.88 49.37
N GLY A 624 -8.62 -18.32 48.95
CA GLY A 624 -8.28 -16.94 49.22
C GLY A 624 -9.20 -15.98 48.47
N SER A 625 -9.37 -14.78 48.98
CA SER A 625 -10.13 -13.72 48.30
C SER A 625 -9.35 -13.15 47.12
N HIS A 626 -10.05 -12.70 46.07
CA HIS A 626 -9.44 -11.88 45.02
C HIS A 626 -8.96 -10.53 45.60
N GLY A 627 -7.85 -10.01 45.09
CA GLY A 627 -7.37 -8.68 45.40
C GLY A 627 -8.29 -7.60 44.82
N ALA A 628 -8.30 -6.42 45.44
CA ALA A 628 -9.03 -5.28 44.91
C ALA A 628 -8.37 -4.73 43.63
N MET A 629 -9.16 -4.16 42.73
CA MET A 629 -8.64 -3.38 41.59
C MET A 629 -7.95 -2.12 42.10
N GLY A 630 -6.86 -1.73 41.44
CA GLY A 630 -6.18 -0.47 41.71
C GLY A 630 -7.05 0.73 41.35
N ALA A 631 -6.84 1.86 42.01
CA ALA A 631 -7.51 3.11 41.66
C ALA A 631 -7.00 3.66 40.32
N ARG A 632 -7.86 4.38 39.59
CA ARG A 632 -7.45 5.16 38.41
C ARG A 632 -6.52 6.30 38.84
N GLY A 633 -5.61 6.70 37.94
CA GLY A 633 -4.89 7.97 38.08
C GLY A 633 -5.82 9.17 37.97
N ASN A 634 -5.36 10.32 38.46
CA ASN A 634 -6.05 11.60 38.31
C ASN A 634 -5.72 12.24 36.96
N ALA A 635 -6.59 13.09 36.44
CA ALA A 635 -6.27 13.97 35.32
C ALA A 635 -5.24 15.04 35.75
N GLY A 636 -4.35 15.43 34.84
CA GLY A 636 -3.46 16.57 35.02
C GLY A 636 -4.15 17.89 34.67
N LYS A 637 -3.45 19.01 34.91
CA LYS A 637 -3.96 20.36 34.59
C LYS A 637 -3.75 20.66 33.11
N VAL A 638 -4.78 21.19 32.45
CA VAL A 638 -4.71 21.74 31.09
C VAL A 638 -4.81 23.26 31.17
N VAL A 639 -3.87 23.98 30.55
CA VAL A 639 -3.84 25.45 30.53
C VAL A 639 -3.74 25.95 29.11
N VAL A 640 -4.68 26.80 28.68
CA VAL A 640 -4.64 27.47 27.38
C VAL A 640 -4.05 28.86 27.52
N ARG A 641 -3.12 29.20 26.64
CA ARG A 641 -2.53 30.53 26.48
C ARG A 641 -2.75 30.97 25.04
N VAL A 642 -3.44 32.10 24.87
CA VAL A 642 -3.64 32.71 23.57
C VAL A 642 -2.47 33.65 23.29
N ARG A 643 -1.72 33.38 22.23
CA ARG A 643 -0.71 34.31 21.72
C ARG A 643 -1.32 35.09 20.57
N ARG A 644 -1.59 36.37 20.86
CA ARG A 644 -2.11 37.34 19.91
C ARG A 644 -1.01 37.89 19.02
#